data_AF-A0A7H5ETU2-F1
#
_entry.id   AF-A0A7H5ETU2-F1
#
_cell.length_a   1.000
_cell.length_b   1.000
_cell.length_c   1.000
_cell.angle_alpha   90.00
_cell.angle_beta   90.00
_cell.angle_gamma   90.00
#
_symmetry.space_group_name_H-M   'P 1'
#
loop_
_entity.id
_entity.type
_entity.pdbx_description
1 polymer ?
#
loop_
_entity_poly.entity_id
_entity_poly.type
_entity_poly.pdbx_seq_one_letter_code
_entity_poly.pdbx_strand_id
1 'polypeptide(L)'
;MSIFIIALLCFISSLAVGKLLIPFFKRREFKHQLPEMARLGWISALSFLRSATLVGAWTFFLVGLAFKVTNLMARMFDSTTLVDSLLVALTNFSEWSNAIRGERFLWMMGILAVILIVVFYRQGKHTAKGIYDKLLDRYKEGSLTPMPPSDKMDRIGRAIQEVRMEGSRVGNISDSELSAMDIRRKAAYLKNLRKADEDLQRSYVLADVDRRVLDELGDQPDEGSSSGWWNTILGIIGSEGMVKMVNRSNKVLRRIGIALLLISFLGAAHTPLSTTASNAARQLVDLQIQSERNEIDNWQKTMVAQIPAEEEWTEEDDEVVNALARDFELTYARQLVSTALQTTDRLADFRVRAHAVRTNILSSYQAHANQNAPTAKKVGGRTSQAKNARAAVYESSVDFHGHSSTNRSQADLFTESIERNSLQGNGKPQPKTTAGQRYRDYLSNQAKQYPKGVWSDLKSKYRAEVASFSRPASPKEVFGMAISETIDGFANEVFRSSSNDLGSELSKRLAKRMSAGTVKSWVELNMEQYTRDLVTEPKISTAREKFTSATSTPKRFMQYEVNRSGLVPEPSALNAHIAENPPFLDRIDRHPDNLRTMNNSLRNMAVRQGEPMAALADNANSYKSLFPGSPGAELNTVSGSISNEVAYNPSFLEEAVSPSGGGGGGGGSLGGGPSASNNTNRKPKPRRVRPNARMGSSSIASRARSFTSLRGFRRIGGVLIGQEAQNAGETDVDIREISWERRGKRIEIKLTDASGTQHDAGSYDADIVYQALAYAADGRPVAATMIKLSMQELPGLKILAHPALIDTEVGCEVIALDRFVDKFAAGHPVVAEALQSAQILDLLYRYSAIVTIANQSGLDALESLRYTMFAGKLAAQIENYYPVFYRYYAKDGRISDPDYNFIEAYPEFYNEKLWTEVKSAFLASQGSFTNFSDRMEANPMTVYDPNTLLRTDVATWSGVREMPYSVDASLSFLRPAPNTLAPLRFMEQIAYIPLNDPDSNYQPWEFPALEASGILAREVQLGIKNGNSKDRTVLQRMQSFTLAQRLFRAALSGDLGTEFPLEELSNMAADCQNSVQWQLTPRYNGYLSPREMEEYLPLITEDERDAKNLRDFYEACGIMDPQNQNPCG
;
A
#
# COMPACT_ATOMS: atom_id res chain seq x y z
N MET A 1 23.74 -15.33 59.44
CA MET A 1 23.00 -14.32 60.24
C MET A 1 21.62 -14.87 60.54
N SER A 2 21.16 -14.81 61.79
CA SER A 2 19.82 -15.28 62.14
C SER A 2 18.77 -14.33 61.55
N ILE A 3 17.65 -14.87 61.05
CA ILE A 3 16.52 -14.12 60.49
C ILE A 3 16.04 -13.00 61.45
N PHE A 4 16.23 -13.20 62.76
CA PHE A 4 15.96 -12.21 63.80
C PHE A 4 16.81 -10.93 63.70
N ILE A 5 18.05 -11.00 63.20
CA ILE A 5 18.88 -9.79 63.00
C ILE A 5 18.30 -8.92 61.89
N ILE A 6 17.78 -9.54 60.83
CA ILE A 6 17.13 -8.82 59.72
C ILE A 6 15.84 -8.15 60.23
N ALA A 7 15.04 -8.87 61.04
CA ALA A 7 13.85 -8.31 61.67
C ALA A 7 14.20 -7.07 62.53
N LEU A 8 15.27 -7.14 63.30
CA LEU A 8 15.75 -6.04 64.14
C LEU A 8 16.21 -4.82 63.30
N LEU A 9 16.95 -5.05 62.22
CA LEU A 9 17.41 -3.97 61.31
C LEU A 9 16.24 -3.26 60.62
N CYS A 10 15.22 -4.01 60.20
CA CYS A 10 13.99 -3.45 59.64
C CYS A 10 13.26 -2.57 60.66
N PHE A 11 13.20 -3.00 61.92
CA PHE A 11 12.57 -2.24 63.00
C PHE A 11 13.31 -0.92 63.28
N ILE A 12 14.64 -0.96 63.37
CA ILE A 12 15.48 0.25 63.58
C ILE A 12 15.31 1.23 62.40
N SER A 13 15.26 0.72 61.17
CA SER A 13 15.06 1.54 59.96
C SER A 13 13.71 2.26 59.99
N SER A 14 12.64 1.58 60.42
CA SER A 14 11.31 2.19 60.59
C SER A 14 11.35 3.36 61.58
N LEU A 15 12.01 3.18 62.71
CA LEU A 15 12.20 4.23 63.71
C LEU A 15 12.98 5.42 63.15
N ALA A 16 14.07 5.18 62.42
CA ALA A 16 14.89 6.24 61.81
C ALA A 16 14.09 7.07 60.80
N VAL A 17 13.34 6.43 59.91
CA VAL A 17 12.51 7.13 58.91
C VAL A 17 11.43 7.97 59.60
N GLY A 18 10.75 7.41 60.60
CA GLY A 18 9.65 8.08 61.29
C GLY A 18 10.08 9.25 62.17
N LYS A 19 11.20 9.12 62.88
CA LYS A 19 11.63 10.12 63.88
C LYS A 19 12.64 11.14 63.36
N LEU A 20 13.39 10.85 62.29
CA LEU A 20 14.44 11.75 61.76
C LEU A 20 14.11 12.30 60.36
N LEU A 21 13.84 11.43 59.39
CA LEU A 21 13.75 11.85 57.98
C LEU A 21 12.47 12.64 57.67
N ILE A 22 11.30 12.17 58.14
CA ILE A 22 10.04 12.89 57.88
C ILE A 22 10.06 14.32 58.45
N PRO A 23 10.48 14.56 59.72
CA PRO A 23 10.59 15.92 60.26
C PRO A 23 11.60 16.80 59.52
N PHE A 24 12.70 16.24 59.00
CA PHE A 24 13.70 16.99 58.24
C PHE A 24 13.12 17.58 56.95
N PHE A 25 12.43 16.78 56.14
CA PHE A 25 11.80 17.26 54.91
C PHE A 25 10.59 18.18 55.16
N LYS A 26 9.96 18.08 56.33
CA LYS A 26 8.93 19.04 56.77
C LYS A 26 9.50 20.43 57.08
N ARG A 27 10.80 20.62 57.38
CA ARG A 27 11.36 21.93 57.76
C ARG A 27 12.14 22.67 56.66
N ARG A 28 12.42 22.05 55.50
CA ARG A 28 13.29 22.62 54.46
C ARG A 28 12.50 23.42 53.41
N GLU A 29 12.79 24.71 53.25
CA GLU A 29 12.29 25.56 52.16
C GLU A 29 13.12 25.37 50.89
N PHE A 30 12.48 25.29 49.72
CA PHE A 30 13.14 25.12 48.41
C PHE A 30 12.92 26.36 47.53
N LYS A 31 13.98 26.93 46.94
CA LYS A 31 14.02 28.27 46.31
C LYS A 31 13.38 28.43 44.90
N HIS A 32 12.73 27.43 44.31
CA HIS A 32 12.14 27.51 42.94
C HIS A 32 10.65 27.09 42.94
N GLN A 33 9.92 27.17 41.81
CA GLN A 33 8.44 26.93 41.75
C GLN A 33 8.03 25.46 41.49
N LEU A 34 8.90 24.59 40.99
CA LEU A 34 8.68 23.13 40.88
C LEU A 34 8.91 22.24 42.14
N PRO A 35 9.51 22.69 43.26
CA PRO A 35 9.88 21.83 44.37
C PRO A 35 8.80 21.65 45.45
N GLU A 36 7.69 22.39 45.44
CA GLU A 36 6.61 22.15 46.44
C GLU A 36 5.90 20.81 46.20
N MET A 37 5.59 20.51 44.95
CA MET A 37 5.10 19.18 44.54
C MET A 37 6.13 18.08 44.84
N ALA A 38 7.42 18.36 44.68
CA ALA A 38 8.48 17.40 45.00
C ALA A 38 8.60 17.16 46.51
N ARG A 39 8.47 18.21 47.34
CA ARG A 39 8.49 18.12 48.81
C ARG A 39 7.32 17.26 49.32
N LEU A 40 6.13 17.45 48.76
CA LEU A 40 4.96 16.63 49.05
C LEU A 40 5.18 15.16 48.67
N GLY A 41 5.77 14.90 47.50
CA GLY A 41 6.15 13.55 47.07
C GLY A 41 7.12 12.86 48.04
N TRP A 42 8.13 13.59 48.54
CA TRP A 42 9.11 13.04 49.48
C TRP A 42 8.53 12.71 50.85
N ILE A 43 7.66 13.56 51.40
CA ILE A 43 7.02 13.30 52.70
C ILE A 43 6.12 12.07 52.62
N SER A 44 5.33 11.93 51.55
CA SER A 44 4.48 10.76 51.31
C SER A 44 5.31 9.47 51.16
N ALA A 45 6.40 9.51 50.40
CA ALA A 45 7.27 8.35 50.19
C ALA A 45 7.94 7.87 51.49
N LEU A 46 8.40 8.81 52.33
CA LEU A 46 9.04 8.48 53.61
C LEU A 46 8.04 7.92 54.63
N SER A 47 6.81 8.44 54.68
CA SER A 47 5.77 7.88 55.55
C SER A 47 5.47 6.41 55.23
N PHE A 48 5.41 6.08 53.94
CA PHE A 48 5.21 4.70 53.50
C PHE A 48 6.39 3.78 53.82
N LEU A 49 7.63 4.25 53.59
CA LEU A 49 8.84 3.48 53.86
C LEU A 49 8.93 3.05 55.34
N ARG A 50 8.48 3.91 56.26
CA ARG A 50 8.35 3.59 57.69
C ARG A 50 7.42 2.40 57.91
N SER A 51 6.24 2.39 57.30
CA SER A 51 5.25 1.32 57.48
C SER A 51 5.73 0.00 56.86
N ALA A 52 6.33 0.04 55.68
CA ALA A 52 6.85 -1.14 55.00
C ALA A 52 7.99 -1.83 55.79
N THR A 53 8.91 -1.05 56.34
CA THR A 53 10.01 -1.56 57.17
C THR A 53 9.50 -2.16 58.49
N LEU A 54 8.42 -1.63 59.07
CA LEU A 54 7.77 -2.20 60.24
C LEU A 54 7.13 -3.57 59.94
N VAL A 55 6.42 -3.70 58.81
CA VAL A 55 5.82 -4.98 58.38
C VAL A 55 6.90 -6.02 58.14
N GLY A 56 7.98 -5.64 57.44
CA GLY A 56 9.13 -6.52 57.22
C GLY A 56 9.73 -7.04 58.52
N ALA A 57 9.86 -6.18 59.54
CA ALA A 57 10.35 -6.60 60.86
C ALA A 57 9.49 -7.73 61.46
N TRP A 58 8.16 -7.58 61.43
CA TRP A 58 7.23 -8.59 61.95
C TRP A 58 7.26 -9.89 61.15
N THR A 59 7.26 -9.81 59.82
CA THR A 59 7.25 -11.01 58.96
C THR A 59 8.50 -11.87 59.18
N PHE A 60 9.68 -11.26 59.19
CA PHE A 60 10.92 -12.00 59.42
C PHE A 60 10.99 -12.56 60.84
N PHE A 61 10.50 -11.82 61.84
CA PHE A 61 10.41 -12.31 63.21
C PHE A 61 9.55 -13.58 63.32
N LEU A 62 8.35 -13.57 62.70
CA LEU A 62 7.42 -14.71 62.70
C LEU A 62 7.98 -15.93 61.96
N VAL A 63 8.64 -15.72 60.81
CA VAL A 63 9.29 -16.82 60.09
C VAL A 63 10.41 -17.43 60.93
N GLY A 64 11.26 -16.60 61.56
CA GLY A 64 12.29 -17.08 62.46
C GLY A 64 11.73 -17.88 63.64
N LEU A 65 10.58 -17.44 64.18
CA LEU A 65 9.86 -18.14 65.25
C LEU A 65 9.34 -19.50 64.78
N ALA A 66 8.69 -19.55 63.62
CA ALA A 66 8.16 -20.79 63.04
C ALA A 66 9.27 -21.83 62.85
N PHE A 67 10.42 -21.44 62.28
CA PHE A 67 11.58 -22.32 62.13
C PHE A 67 12.09 -22.89 63.47
N LYS A 68 12.12 -22.06 64.52
CA LYS A 68 12.51 -22.51 65.87
C LYS A 68 11.50 -23.51 66.45
N VAL A 69 10.20 -23.27 66.25
CA VAL A 69 9.13 -24.17 66.70
C VAL A 69 9.17 -25.49 65.93
N THR A 70 9.34 -25.48 64.61
CA THR A 70 9.44 -26.70 63.81
C THR A 70 10.66 -27.53 64.19
N ASN A 71 11.80 -26.89 64.46
CA ASN A 71 13.01 -27.58 64.93
C ASN A 71 12.84 -28.16 66.35
N LEU A 72 12.06 -27.49 67.21
CA LEU A 72 11.69 -28.01 68.53
C LEU A 72 10.76 -29.23 68.40
N MET A 73 9.75 -29.16 67.54
CA MET A 73 8.80 -30.25 67.27
C MET A 73 9.49 -31.47 66.65
N ALA A 74 10.42 -31.27 65.72
CA ALA A 74 11.19 -32.35 65.10
C ALA A 74 12.05 -33.12 66.10
N ARG A 75 12.41 -32.52 67.25
CA ARG A 75 13.11 -33.21 68.34
C ARG A 75 12.19 -33.98 69.28
N MET A 76 10.87 -33.75 69.22
CA MET A 76 9.88 -34.35 70.13
C MET A 76 9.12 -35.54 69.53
N PHE A 77 9.09 -35.71 68.20
CA PHE A 77 8.30 -36.76 67.54
C PHE A 77 9.19 -37.66 66.66
N ASP A 78 9.27 -38.94 67.01
CA ASP A 78 10.22 -39.92 66.46
C ASP A 78 9.60 -40.85 65.38
N SER A 79 8.71 -40.35 64.50
CA SER A 79 8.21 -41.16 63.36
C SER A 79 7.78 -40.42 62.07
N THR A 80 8.30 -40.99 60.98
CA THR A 80 7.83 -41.21 59.59
C THR A 80 7.34 -40.07 58.66
N THR A 81 8.08 -39.94 57.54
CA THR A 81 7.71 -39.44 56.18
C THR A 81 7.34 -37.98 56.00
N LEU A 82 6.49 -37.41 56.86
CA LEU A 82 6.08 -36.00 56.73
C LEU A 82 7.19 -35.09 57.26
N VAL A 83 7.82 -35.47 58.37
CA VAL A 83 8.99 -34.77 58.93
C VAL A 83 10.18 -34.85 57.99
N ASP A 84 10.40 -35.98 57.31
CA ASP A 84 11.49 -36.14 56.33
C ASP A 84 11.27 -35.29 55.08
N SER A 85 10.04 -35.23 54.57
CA SER A 85 9.69 -34.40 53.40
C SER A 85 9.85 -32.91 53.71
N LEU A 86 9.50 -32.51 54.93
CA LEU A 86 9.63 -31.14 55.40
C LEU A 86 11.10 -30.79 55.68
N LEU A 87 11.89 -31.72 56.23
CA LEU A 87 13.33 -31.58 56.38
C LEU A 87 14.06 -31.45 55.05
N VAL A 88 13.69 -32.24 54.03
CA VAL A 88 14.26 -32.14 52.67
C VAL A 88 13.90 -30.81 52.00
N ALA A 89 12.68 -30.30 52.18
CA ALA A 89 12.30 -28.99 51.68
C ALA A 89 13.09 -27.86 52.37
N LEU A 90 13.33 -27.99 53.68
CA LEU A 90 14.07 -27.01 54.46
C LEU A 90 15.58 -27.04 54.19
N THR A 91 16.17 -28.21 53.96
CA THR A 91 17.59 -28.32 53.54
C THR A 91 17.80 -27.74 52.15
N ASN A 92 16.91 -28.01 51.20
CA ASN A 92 16.95 -27.41 49.86
C ASN A 92 16.80 -25.88 49.90
N PHE A 93 15.94 -25.36 50.78
CA PHE A 93 15.80 -23.91 50.98
C PHE A 93 17.04 -23.29 51.63
N SER A 94 17.65 -23.99 52.60
CA SER A 94 18.91 -23.58 53.23
C SER A 94 20.06 -23.51 52.22
N GLU A 95 20.22 -24.53 51.37
CA GLU A 95 21.24 -24.56 50.32
C GLU A 95 21.03 -23.47 49.27
N TRP A 96 19.78 -23.24 48.84
CA TRP A 96 19.42 -22.14 47.94
C TRP A 96 19.71 -20.76 48.57
N SER A 97 19.41 -20.58 49.86
CA SER A 97 19.68 -19.32 50.57
C SER A 97 21.18 -19.05 50.71
N ASN A 98 21.99 -20.10 50.87
CA ASN A 98 23.43 -19.99 50.95
C ASN A 98 24.06 -19.72 49.56
N ALA A 99 23.46 -20.23 48.48
CA ALA A 99 23.86 -19.93 47.09
C ALA A 99 23.59 -18.47 46.68
N ILE A 100 22.70 -17.77 47.40
CA ILE A 100 22.33 -16.36 47.15
C ILE A 100 23.16 -15.39 48.00
N ARG A 101 24.05 -15.87 48.89
CA ARG A 101 24.92 -14.98 49.68
C ARG A 101 25.95 -14.25 48.81
N GLY A 102 25.80 -12.93 48.71
CA GLY A 102 26.79 -12.02 48.11
C GLY A 102 26.19 -10.65 47.72
N GLU A 103 27.03 -9.75 47.20
CA GLU A 103 26.66 -8.39 46.75
C GLU A 103 25.43 -8.35 45.84
N ARG A 104 25.18 -9.42 45.07
CA ARG A 104 24.04 -9.53 44.16
C ARG A 104 22.69 -9.46 44.88
N PHE A 105 22.58 -9.95 46.11
CA PHE A 105 21.34 -9.84 46.90
C PHE A 105 21.08 -8.41 47.36
N LEU A 106 22.13 -7.70 47.79
CA LEU A 106 22.04 -6.30 48.20
C LEU A 106 21.67 -5.39 47.01
N TRP A 107 22.23 -5.67 45.82
CA TRP A 107 21.85 -4.97 44.59
C TRP A 107 20.38 -5.21 44.19
N MET A 108 19.89 -6.45 44.27
CA MET A 108 18.47 -6.72 43.99
C MET A 108 17.54 -6.00 44.97
N MET A 109 17.88 -5.97 46.26
CA MET A 109 17.10 -5.23 47.26
C MET A 109 17.19 -3.71 47.06
N GLY A 110 18.34 -3.19 46.63
CA GLY A 110 18.51 -1.79 46.26
C GLY A 110 17.66 -1.38 45.06
N ILE A 111 17.64 -2.19 44.00
CA ILE A 111 16.80 -1.96 42.81
C ILE A 111 15.32 -2.03 43.17
N LEU A 112 14.91 -3.00 43.99
CA LEU A 112 13.53 -3.11 44.47
C LEU A 112 13.10 -1.87 45.27
N ALA A 113 13.98 -1.36 46.13
CA ALA A 113 13.74 -0.14 46.89
C ALA A 113 13.56 1.09 45.98
N VAL A 114 14.38 1.22 44.93
CA VAL A 114 14.24 2.32 43.94
C VAL A 114 12.94 2.20 43.16
N ILE A 115 12.56 1.01 42.72
CA ILE A 115 11.30 0.76 42.01
C ILE A 115 10.12 1.17 42.90
N LEU A 116 10.13 0.78 44.18
CA LEU A 116 9.10 1.17 45.14
C LEU A 116 9.04 2.69 45.31
N ILE A 117 10.19 3.37 45.48
CA ILE A 117 10.24 4.85 45.59
C ILE A 117 9.61 5.52 44.35
N VAL A 118 9.89 5.02 43.14
CA VAL A 118 9.33 5.57 41.89
C VAL A 118 7.82 5.35 41.78
N VAL A 119 7.33 4.17 42.16
CA VAL A 119 5.89 3.87 42.18
C VAL A 119 5.16 4.77 43.16
N PHE A 120 5.72 4.99 44.36
CA PHE A 120 5.08 5.85 45.35
C PHE A 120 5.15 7.34 45.00
N TYR A 121 6.23 7.80 44.36
CA TYR A 121 6.28 9.15 43.79
C TYR A 121 5.18 9.36 42.75
N ARG A 122 4.94 8.37 41.87
CA ARG A 122 3.83 8.41 40.91
C ARG A 122 2.48 8.46 41.61
N GLN A 123 2.28 7.69 42.66
CA GLN A 123 1.00 7.66 43.38
C GLN A 123 0.73 8.97 44.12
N GLY A 124 1.74 9.55 44.79
CA GLY A 124 1.61 10.88 45.40
C GLY A 124 1.28 11.97 44.37
N LYS A 125 1.85 11.89 43.16
CA LYS A 125 1.50 12.79 42.05
C LYS A 125 0.05 12.63 41.60
N HIS A 126 -0.49 11.42 41.58
CA HIS A 126 -1.88 11.18 41.23
C HIS A 126 -2.85 11.74 42.28
N THR A 127 -2.54 11.59 43.57
CA THR A 127 -3.36 12.15 44.65
C THR A 127 -3.35 13.68 44.63
N ALA A 128 -2.18 14.31 44.44
CA ALA A 128 -2.07 15.76 44.30
C ALA A 128 -2.83 16.28 43.08
N LYS A 129 -2.78 15.56 41.95
CA LYS A 129 -3.57 15.89 40.76
C LYS A 129 -5.08 15.77 41.01
N GLY A 130 -5.52 14.75 41.75
CA GLY A 130 -6.94 14.60 42.08
C GLY A 130 -7.47 15.73 42.96
N ILE A 131 -6.67 16.25 43.90
CA ILE A 131 -7.02 17.41 44.72
C ILE A 131 -7.02 18.69 43.87
N TYR A 132 -6.05 18.82 42.96
CA TYR A 132 -5.96 19.92 41.99
C TYR A 132 -7.21 20.00 41.10
N ASP A 133 -7.60 18.87 40.50
CA ASP A 133 -8.75 18.78 39.60
C ASP A 133 -10.05 19.11 40.38
N LYS A 134 -10.20 18.59 41.61
CA LYS A 134 -11.33 18.92 42.50
C LYS A 134 -11.40 20.41 42.87
N LEU A 135 -10.26 21.06 43.09
CA LEU A 135 -10.22 22.50 43.39
C LEU A 135 -10.54 23.33 42.15
N LEU A 136 -10.07 22.92 40.97
CA LEU A 136 -10.38 23.58 39.70
C LEU A 136 -11.87 23.45 39.35
N ASP A 137 -12.49 22.31 39.64
CA ASP A 137 -13.92 22.11 39.42
C ASP A 137 -14.75 22.92 40.44
N ARG A 138 -14.36 22.97 41.72
CA ARG A 138 -14.96 23.89 42.70
C ARG A 138 -14.82 25.37 42.30
N TYR A 139 -13.72 25.75 41.65
CA TYR A 139 -13.56 27.10 41.10
C TYR A 139 -14.58 27.38 39.99
N LYS A 140 -14.76 26.46 39.05
CA LYS A 140 -15.74 26.60 37.95
C LYS A 140 -17.18 26.65 38.46
N GLU A 141 -17.47 25.93 39.53
CA GLU A 141 -18.77 25.92 40.21
C GLU A 141 -19.00 27.19 41.04
N GLY A 142 -17.99 28.06 41.20
CA GLY A 142 -18.08 29.26 42.04
C GLY A 142 -18.18 28.96 43.54
N SER A 143 -17.88 27.73 43.96
CA SER A 143 -18.01 27.26 45.35
C SER A 143 -16.78 27.54 46.21
N LEU A 144 -15.71 28.09 45.62
CA LEU A 144 -14.51 28.51 46.36
C LEU A 144 -14.72 29.86 47.05
N THR A 145 -14.47 29.89 48.36
CA THR A 145 -14.47 31.12 49.15
C THR A 145 -13.39 32.08 48.65
N PRO A 146 -13.72 33.35 48.32
CA PRO A 146 -12.74 34.29 47.80
C PRO A 146 -11.64 34.56 48.83
N MET A 147 -10.39 34.39 48.41
CA MET A 147 -9.22 34.76 49.19
C MET A 147 -8.65 36.07 48.62
N PRO A 148 -7.98 36.91 49.44
CA PRO A 148 -7.29 38.08 48.92
C PRO A 148 -6.29 37.66 47.82
N PRO A 149 -6.17 38.45 46.71
CA PRO A 149 -5.26 38.14 45.62
C PRO A 149 -3.82 38.09 46.12
N SER A 150 -3.02 37.19 45.56
CA SER A 150 -1.57 37.20 45.77
C SER A 150 -0.90 38.27 44.89
N ASP A 151 0.32 38.68 45.23
CA ASP A 151 1.13 39.59 44.39
C ASP A 151 1.21 39.16 42.91
N LYS A 152 1.20 37.84 42.67
CA LYS A 152 1.19 37.26 41.32
C LYS A 152 -0.16 37.48 40.63
N MET A 153 -1.26 37.30 41.33
CA MET A 153 -2.62 37.55 40.82
C MET A 153 -2.84 39.04 40.53
N ASP A 154 -2.33 39.95 41.37
CA ASP A 154 -2.45 41.39 41.13
C ASP A 154 -1.70 41.87 39.88
N ARG A 155 -0.56 41.26 39.55
CA ARG A 155 0.15 41.54 38.29
C ARG A 155 -0.66 41.06 37.08
N ILE A 156 -1.24 39.87 37.16
CA ILE A 156 -2.09 39.31 36.09
C ILE A 156 -3.35 40.17 35.92
N GLY A 157 -3.98 40.60 37.02
CA GLY A 157 -5.15 41.48 37.01
C GLY A 157 -4.90 42.82 36.30
N ARG A 158 -3.72 43.43 36.49
CA ARG A 158 -3.33 44.65 35.75
C ARG A 158 -3.17 44.41 34.25
N ALA A 159 -2.57 43.29 33.85
CA ALA A 159 -2.41 42.95 32.44
C ALA A 159 -3.75 42.70 31.73
N ILE A 160 -4.72 42.09 32.43
CA ILE A 160 -6.10 41.91 31.93
C ILE A 160 -6.73 43.27 31.62
N GLN A 161 -6.59 44.25 32.53
CA GLN A 161 -7.15 45.59 32.33
C GLN A 161 -6.50 46.30 31.12
N GLU A 162 -5.19 46.18 30.95
CA GLU A 162 -4.47 46.79 29.82
C GLU A 162 -4.93 46.25 28.46
N VAL A 163 -5.08 44.92 28.34
CA VAL A 163 -5.56 44.26 27.10
C VAL A 163 -6.99 44.69 26.74
N ARG A 164 -7.86 44.87 27.75
CA ARG A 164 -9.26 45.30 27.55
C ARG A 164 -9.38 46.75 27.11
N MET A 165 -8.56 47.63 27.68
CA MET A 165 -8.51 49.03 27.27
C MET A 165 -8.06 49.14 25.81
N GLU A 166 -7.04 48.37 25.41
CA GLU A 166 -6.55 48.36 24.03
C GLU A 166 -7.57 47.76 23.06
N GLY A 167 -8.27 46.69 23.45
CA GLY A 167 -9.36 46.11 22.66
C GLY A 167 -10.50 47.10 22.41
N SER A 168 -10.87 47.88 23.43
CA SER A 168 -11.89 48.93 23.32
C SER A 168 -11.43 50.08 22.41
N ARG A 169 -10.15 50.50 22.55
CA ARG A 169 -9.55 51.55 21.72
C ARG A 169 -9.58 51.20 20.24
N VAL A 170 -9.20 49.97 19.88
CA VAL A 170 -9.20 49.52 18.49
C VAL A 170 -10.61 49.21 17.98
N GLY A 171 -11.51 48.72 18.83
CA GLY A 171 -12.90 48.45 18.49
C GLY A 171 -13.66 49.71 18.03
N ASN A 172 -13.37 50.85 18.64
CA ASN A 172 -14.06 52.12 18.39
C ASN A 172 -13.66 52.85 17.09
N ILE A 173 -12.64 52.38 16.36
CA ILE A 173 -12.26 52.96 15.06
C ILE A 173 -13.37 52.65 14.05
N SER A 174 -13.95 53.62 13.35
CA SER A 174 -15.07 53.38 12.43
C SER A 174 -14.65 52.58 11.19
N ASP A 175 -15.41 51.54 10.82
CA ASP A 175 -15.10 50.73 9.63
C ASP A 175 -15.22 51.54 8.32
N SER A 176 -15.99 52.64 8.33
CA SER A 176 -16.14 53.55 7.19
C SER A 176 -14.88 54.39 6.90
N GLU A 177 -13.95 54.46 7.84
CA GLU A 177 -12.70 55.23 7.73
C GLU A 177 -11.52 54.35 7.26
N LEU A 178 -11.74 53.04 7.08
CA LEU A 178 -10.69 52.05 6.84
C LEU A 178 -10.79 51.45 5.44
N SER A 179 -9.64 51.18 4.82
CA SER A 179 -9.62 50.42 3.56
C SER A 179 -10.06 48.97 3.79
N ALA A 180 -10.52 48.28 2.73
CA ALA A 180 -10.89 46.86 2.83
C ALA A 180 -9.76 45.96 3.36
N MET A 181 -8.49 46.34 3.14
CA MET A 181 -7.33 45.64 3.70
C MET A 181 -7.15 45.93 5.19
N ASP A 182 -7.43 47.14 5.64
CA ASP A 182 -7.30 47.56 7.04
C ASP A 182 -8.44 46.99 7.91
N ILE A 183 -9.64 46.83 7.36
CA ILE A 183 -10.75 46.12 8.03
C ILE A 183 -10.33 44.68 8.37
N ARG A 184 -9.67 43.98 7.43
CA ARG A 184 -9.15 42.62 7.69
C ARG A 184 -8.06 42.61 8.77
N ARG A 185 -7.17 43.61 8.78
CA ARG A 185 -6.12 43.74 9.81
C ARG A 185 -6.71 44.06 11.19
N LYS A 186 -7.68 44.97 11.28
CA LYS A 186 -8.42 45.31 12.50
C LYS A 186 -9.11 44.07 13.09
N ALA A 187 -9.81 43.29 12.25
CA ALA A 187 -10.47 42.06 12.68
C ALA A 187 -9.47 41.01 13.23
N ALA A 188 -8.32 40.83 12.58
CA ALA A 188 -7.27 39.93 13.04
C ALA A 188 -6.66 40.40 14.39
N TYR A 189 -6.44 41.71 14.55
CA TYR A 189 -5.87 42.28 15.77
C TYR A 189 -6.83 42.17 16.97
N LEU A 190 -8.12 42.47 16.78
CA LEU A 190 -9.15 42.29 17.83
C LEU A 190 -9.30 40.82 18.24
N LYS A 191 -9.17 39.88 17.30
CA LYS A 191 -9.15 38.44 17.60
C LYS A 191 -7.95 38.06 18.49
N ASN A 192 -6.78 38.63 18.24
CA ASN A 192 -5.59 38.37 19.05
C ASN A 192 -5.71 38.95 20.47
N LEU A 193 -6.25 40.17 20.62
CA LEU A 193 -6.49 40.78 21.93
C LEU A 193 -7.52 39.99 22.76
N ARG A 194 -8.58 39.49 22.13
CA ARG A 194 -9.57 38.64 22.82
C ARG A 194 -8.94 37.35 23.34
N LYS A 195 -8.06 36.73 22.55
CA LYS A 195 -7.31 35.55 22.99
C LYS A 195 -6.37 35.85 24.15
N ALA A 196 -5.68 37.00 24.13
CA ALA A 196 -4.81 37.42 25.22
C ALA A 196 -5.58 37.65 26.54
N ASP A 197 -6.79 38.23 26.49
CA ASP A 197 -7.67 38.39 27.67
C ASP A 197 -8.04 37.02 28.28
N GLU A 198 -8.47 36.07 27.44
CA GLU A 198 -8.85 34.72 27.85
C GLU A 198 -7.67 33.95 28.49
N ASP A 199 -6.47 34.06 27.93
CA ASP A 199 -5.26 33.40 28.45
C ASP A 199 -4.80 34.00 29.79
N LEU A 200 -4.90 35.33 29.95
CA LEU A 200 -4.58 36.00 31.22
C LEU A 200 -5.61 35.68 32.32
N GLN A 201 -6.90 35.60 31.98
CA GLN A 201 -7.93 35.16 32.92
C GLN A 201 -7.67 33.75 33.41
N ARG A 202 -7.35 32.80 32.52
CA ARG A 202 -6.98 31.43 32.91
C ARG A 202 -5.78 31.41 33.84
N SER A 203 -4.78 32.22 33.55
CA SER A 203 -3.58 32.33 34.40
C SER A 203 -3.90 32.86 35.81
N TYR A 204 -4.87 33.76 35.93
CA TYR A 204 -5.37 34.26 37.21
C TYR A 204 -6.06 33.15 38.02
N VAL A 205 -6.89 32.33 37.37
CA VAL A 205 -7.57 31.18 38.00
C VAL A 205 -6.57 30.16 38.52
N LEU A 206 -5.62 29.76 37.69
CA LEU A 206 -4.62 28.74 38.04
C LEU A 206 -3.76 29.17 39.24
N ALA A 207 -3.42 30.46 39.32
CA ALA A 207 -2.66 30.99 40.45
C ALA A 207 -3.42 30.94 41.78
N ASP A 208 -4.76 31.02 41.79
CA ASP A 208 -5.56 30.86 43.02
C ASP A 208 -5.70 29.38 43.40
N VAL A 209 -5.91 28.50 42.41
CA VAL A 209 -6.02 27.04 42.63
C VAL A 209 -4.72 26.46 43.19
N ASP A 210 -3.57 26.86 42.64
CA ASP A 210 -2.24 26.39 43.08
C ASP A 210 -2.02 26.61 44.59
N ARG A 211 -2.46 27.76 45.13
CA ARG A 211 -2.29 28.07 46.57
C ARG A 211 -3.13 27.16 47.47
N ARG A 212 -4.35 26.81 47.05
CA ARG A 212 -5.32 26.06 47.88
C ARG A 212 -5.01 24.57 47.98
N VAL A 213 -4.28 24.02 47.01
CA VAL A 213 -3.86 22.61 47.01
C VAL A 213 -2.97 22.28 48.22
N LEU A 214 -2.18 23.25 48.69
CA LEU A 214 -1.27 23.06 49.81
C LEU A 214 -1.99 22.96 51.15
N ASP A 215 -3.04 23.78 51.36
CA ASP A 215 -3.82 23.78 52.60
C ASP A 215 -4.60 22.45 52.74
N GLU A 216 -5.17 21.95 51.65
CA GLU A 216 -6.02 20.75 51.68
C GLU A 216 -5.24 19.43 51.77
N LEU A 217 -3.95 19.45 51.44
CA LEU A 217 -3.02 18.33 51.69
C LEU A 217 -2.53 18.28 53.15
N GLY A 218 -2.65 19.37 53.91
CA GLY A 218 -2.22 19.48 55.30
C GLY A 218 -3.25 18.97 56.33
N ASP A 219 -4.53 19.03 55.99
CA ASP A 219 -5.66 18.90 56.94
C ASP A 219 -6.34 17.52 57.00
N GLN A 220 -5.76 16.45 56.43
CA GLN A 220 -6.34 15.10 56.62
C GLN A 220 -6.05 14.56 58.04
N PRO A 221 -7.07 14.33 58.88
CA PRO A 221 -6.86 13.83 60.24
C PRO A 221 -6.54 12.33 60.23
N ASP A 222 -5.54 11.93 61.02
CA ASP A 222 -5.22 10.54 61.35
C ASP A 222 -6.35 9.94 62.22
N GLU A 223 -7.52 9.63 61.64
CA GLU A 223 -8.59 8.91 62.34
C GLU A 223 -8.36 7.40 62.28
N GLY A 224 -8.00 6.84 63.43
CA GLY A 224 -7.87 5.41 63.65
C GLY A 224 -9.23 4.71 63.71
N SER A 225 -9.38 3.64 62.94
CA SER A 225 -10.36 2.58 63.22
C SER A 225 -9.68 1.22 63.13
N SER A 226 -9.74 0.49 64.25
CA SER A 226 -8.99 -0.72 64.54
C SER A 226 -9.67 -2.00 64.05
N SER A 227 -10.39 -1.97 62.93
CA SER A 227 -11.03 -3.18 62.39
C SER A 227 -10.19 -3.80 61.27
N GLY A 228 -9.40 -4.81 61.65
CA GLY A 228 -9.02 -5.88 60.73
C GLY A 228 -7.65 -5.74 60.07
N TRP A 229 -6.58 -5.63 60.86
CA TRP A 229 -5.23 -5.85 60.32
C TRP A 229 -5.09 -7.25 59.68
N TRP A 230 -5.89 -8.23 60.13
CA TRP A 230 -6.07 -9.54 59.48
C TRP A 230 -6.80 -9.48 58.13
N ASN A 231 -7.77 -8.59 57.94
CA ASN A 231 -8.42 -8.38 56.64
C ASN A 231 -7.52 -7.61 55.67
N THR A 232 -6.59 -6.81 56.20
CA THR A 232 -5.55 -6.17 55.41
C THR A 232 -4.49 -7.20 54.97
N ILE A 233 -4.11 -8.14 55.83
CA ILE A 233 -3.17 -9.22 55.47
C ILE A 233 -3.81 -10.24 54.52
N LEU A 234 -5.05 -10.67 54.76
CA LEU A 234 -5.77 -11.57 53.83
C LEU A 234 -6.13 -10.88 52.51
N GLY A 235 -6.42 -9.58 52.54
CA GLY A 235 -6.57 -8.75 51.34
C GLY A 235 -5.27 -8.61 50.56
N ILE A 236 -4.11 -8.60 51.23
CA ILE A 236 -2.79 -8.59 50.54
C ILE A 236 -2.47 -9.99 50.00
N ILE A 237 -2.68 -11.06 50.78
CA ILE A 237 -2.37 -12.45 50.40
C ILE A 237 -3.32 -12.99 49.32
N GLY A 238 -4.56 -12.53 49.30
CA GLY A 238 -5.58 -12.85 48.29
C GLY A 238 -5.82 -11.75 47.26
N SER A 239 -5.00 -10.69 47.21
CA SER A 239 -5.14 -9.67 46.16
C SER A 239 -4.71 -10.23 44.81
N GLU A 240 -5.39 -9.80 43.74
CA GLU A 240 -4.90 -9.97 42.37
C GLU A 240 -3.44 -9.54 42.22
N GLY A 241 -2.98 -8.56 43.02
CA GLY A 241 -1.61 -8.08 43.06
C GLY A 241 -0.61 -9.12 43.56
N MET A 242 -0.93 -9.90 44.61
CA MET A 242 -0.07 -10.96 45.12
C MET A 242 -0.11 -12.22 44.25
N VAL A 243 -1.25 -12.53 43.62
CA VAL A 243 -1.33 -13.55 42.57
C VAL A 243 -0.51 -13.14 41.34
N LYS A 244 -0.57 -11.87 40.93
CA LYS A 244 0.31 -11.25 39.91
C LYS A 244 1.77 -11.21 40.35
N MET A 245 2.08 -11.12 41.65
CA MET A 245 3.45 -11.12 42.19
C MET A 245 4.04 -12.54 42.32
N VAL A 246 3.24 -13.54 42.68
CA VAL A 246 3.61 -14.98 42.66
C VAL A 246 3.83 -15.45 41.22
N ASN A 247 3.01 -14.97 40.27
CA ASN A 247 3.23 -15.15 38.83
C ASN A 247 4.46 -14.40 38.28
N ARG A 248 4.95 -13.37 38.97
CA ARG A 248 6.18 -12.62 38.64
C ARG A 248 7.43 -13.13 39.38
N SER A 249 7.32 -14.14 40.26
CA SER A 249 8.46 -14.68 41.01
C SER A 249 9.21 -15.78 40.24
N ASN A 250 10.50 -15.95 40.54
CA ASN A 250 11.45 -16.81 39.82
C ASN A 250 10.95 -18.29 39.69
N LYS A 251 11.33 -19.01 38.63
CA LYS A 251 10.76 -20.32 38.21
C LYS A 251 10.65 -21.39 39.31
N VAL A 252 11.46 -21.33 40.37
CA VAL A 252 11.43 -22.27 41.51
C VAL A 252 10.32 -21.93 42.52
N LEU A 253 10.11 -20.64 42.85
CA LEU A 253 9.06 -20.19 43.76
C LEU A 253 7.66 -20.39 43.18
N ARG A 254 7.51 -20.22 41.85
CA ARG A 254 6.27 -20.55 41.14
C ARG A 254 5.99 -22.05 41.17
N ARG A 255 7.02 -22.91 41.06
CA ARG A 255 6.88 -24.38 41.16
C ARG A 255 6.50 -24.82 42.56
N ILE A 256 7.07 -24.23 43.61
CA ILE A 256 6.74 -24.54 45.00
C ILE A 256 5.33 -24.07 45.35
N GLY A 257 4.95 -22.85 44.93
CA GLY A 257 3.61 -22.30 45.13
C GLY A 257 2.53 -23.12 44.42
N ILE A 258 2.77 -23.52 43.17
CA ILE A 258 1.86 -24.37 42.40
C ILE A 258 1.84 -25.81 42.92
N ALA A 259 2.97 -26.38 43.36
CA ALA A 259 3.01 -27.72 43.96
C ALA A 259 2.22 -27.77 45.28
N LEU A 260 2.33 -26.76 46.13
CA LEU A 260 1.54 -26.66 47.37
C LEU A 260 0.04 -26.48 47.08
N LEU A 261 -0.31 -25.70 46.05
CA LEU A 261 -1.69 -25.52 45.61
C LEU A 261 -2.27 -26.81 44.98
N LEU A 262 -1.48 -27.52 44.20
CA LEU A 262 -1.86 -28.79 43.57
C LEU A 262 -1.95 -29.92 44.60
N ILE A 263 -1.07 -30.01 45.60
CA ILE A 263 -1.18 -31.00 46.68
C ILE A 263 -2.43 -30.74 47.54
N SER A 264 -2.83 -29.47 47.68
CA SER A 264 -4.08 -29.08 48.35
C SER A 264 -5.34 -29.46 47.53
N PHE A 265 -5.23 -29.48 46.21
CA PHE A 265 -6.32 -29.84 45.29
C PHE A 265 -6.39 -31.33 44.94
N LEU A 266 -5.25 -32.04 44.90
CA LEU A 266 -5.17 -33.46 44.58
C LEU A 266 -5.64 -34.37 45.73
N GLY A 267 -5.81 -33.83 46.94
CA GLY A 267 -6.48 -34.55 48.03
C GLY A 267 -8.00 -34.69 47.88
N ALA A 268 -8.62 -34.01 46.90
CA ALA A 268 -10.07 -33.79 46.89
C ALA A 268 -10.86 -34.38 45.71
N ALA A 269 -10.26 -34.99 44.68
CA ALA A 269 -11.05 -35.54 43.56
C ALA A 269 -10.35 -36.66 42.78
N HIS A 270 -10.99 -37.83 42.69
CA HIS A 270 -10.55 -38.96 41.86
C HIS A 270 -11.59 -39.31 40.78
N THR A 271 -11.09 -39.55 39.55
CA THR A 271 -11.64 -40.34 38.39
C THR A 271 -12.60 -39.70 37.35
N PRO A 272 -12.63 -40.18 36.07
CA PRO A 272 -12.35 -39.33 34.89
C PRO A 272 -13.53 -39.11 33.91
N LEU A 273 -13.46 -37.98 33.18
CA LEU A 273 -14.42 -37.52 32.15
C LEU A 273 -13.74 -37.35 30.78
N SER A 274 -14.29 -37.94 29.71
CA SER A 274 -13.95 -37.54 28.33
C SER A 274 -15.17 -37.18 27.46
N THR A 275 -16.37 -37.62 27.79
CA THR A 275 -17.61 -37.24 27.09
C THR A 275 -18.27 -35.99 27.66
N THR A 276 -18.18 -35.77 28.98
CA THR A 276 -18.76 -34.61 29.65
C THR A 276 -17.98 -33.31 29.38
N ALA A 277 -16.70 -33.39 28.99
CA ALA A 277 -15.88 -32.21 28.70
C ALA A 277 -16.38 -31.42 27.47
N SER A 278 -16.90 -32.10 26.44
CA SER A 278 -17.43 -31.41 25.25
C SER A 278 -18.79 -30.75 25.48
N ASN A 279 -19.63 -31.35 26.34
CA ASN A 279 -20.92 -30.79 26.74
C ASN A 279 -20.74 -29.65 27.75
N ALA A 280 -19.79 -29.77 28.68
CA ALA A 280 -19.40 -28.71 29.59
C ALA A 280 -18.76 -27.52 28.86
N ALA A 281 -17.94 -27.76 27.81
CA ALA A 281 -17.37 -26.69 27.00
C ALA A 281 -18.42 -25.91 26.21
N ARG A 282 -19.44 -26.59 25.64
CA ARG A 282 -20.58 -25.92 25.01
C ARG A 282 -21.39 -25.11 26.03
N GLN A 283 -21.70 -25.69 27.19
CA GLN A 283 -22.40 -24.98 28.26
C GLN A 283 -21.58 -23.81 28.79
N LEU A 284 -20.25 -23.90 28.87
CA LEU A 284 -19.39 -22.79 29.31
C LEU A 284 -19.36 -21.65 28.28
N VAL A 285 -19.30 -21.95 26.98
CA VAL A 285 -19.36 -20.93 25.92
C VAL A 285 -20.75 -20.27 25.91
N ASP A 286 -21.82 -21.06 25.99
CA ASP A 286 -23.19 -20.52 26.04
C ASP A 286 -23.44 -19.73 27.33
N LEU A 287 -22.92 -20.17 28.48
CA LEU A 287 -23.02 -19.46 29.76
C LEU A 287 -22.18 -18.19 29.77
N GLN A 288 -21.03 -18.18 29.11
CA GLN A 288 -20.22 -16.96 28.99
C GLN A 288 -20.86 -15.95 28.05
N ILE A 289 -21.38 -16.39 26.90
CA ILE A 289 -22.18 -15.54 26.01
C ILE A 289 -23.40 -15.01 26.77
N GLN A 290 -24.10 -15.85 27.55
CA GLN A 290 -25.21 -15.41 28.39
C GLN A 290 -24.78 -14.45 29.49
N SER A 291 -23.62 -14.64 30.11
CA SER A 291 -23.09 -13.75 31.15
C SER A 291 -22.75 -12.38 30.59
N GLU A 292 -22.02 -12.31 29.49
CA GLU A 292 -21.67 -11.07 28.81
C GLU A 292 -22.94 -10.38 28.27
N ARG A 293 -23.89 -11.15 27.72
CA ARG A 293 -25.19 -10.64 27.29
C ARG A 293 -26.02 -10.11 28.45
N ASN A 294 -25.99 -10.74 29.62
CA ASN A 294 -26.70 -10.25 30.81
C ASN A 294 -26.10 -8.94 31.35
N GLU A 295 -24.78 -8.77 31.28
CA GLU A 295 -24.13 -7.49 31.61
C GLU A 295 -24.51 -6.38 30.63
N ILE A 296 -24.55 -6.70 29.34
CA ILE A 296 -24.96 -5.79 28.27
C ILE A 296 -26.45 -5.44 28.38
N ASP A 297 -27.32 -6.42 28.62
CA ASP A 297 -28.76 -6.23 28.84
C ASP A 297 -29.03 -5.35 30.07
N ASN A 298 -28.25 -5.53 31.15
CA ASN A 298 -28.34 -4.67 32.33
C ASN A 298 -27.87 -3.24 32.04
N TRP A 299 -26.82 -3.09 31.23
CA TRP A 299 -26.39 -1.78 30.74
C TRP A 299 -27.44 -1.12 29.83
N GLN A 300 -28.07 -1.86 28.91
CA GLN A 300 -29.16 -1.35 28.08
C GLN A 300 -30.38 -0.96 28.91
N LYS A 301 -30.80 -1.80 29.87
CA LYS A 301 -31.94 -1.51 30.76
C LYS A 301 -31.70 -0.28 31.63
N THR A 302 -30.46 -0.02 32.04
CA THR A 302 -30.11 1.19 32.80
C THR A 302 -30.05 2.44 31.92
N MET A 303 -29.76 2.30 30.62
CA MET A 303 -29.79 3.40 29.64
C MET A 303 -31.20 3.75 29.12
N VAL A 304 -32.10 2.77 28.96
CA VAL A 304 -33.44 2.93 28.34
C VAL A 304 -34.50 3.53 29.30
N ALA A 305 -34.18 3.71 30.59
CA ALA A 305 -35.14 4.18 31.60
C ALA A 305 -35.58 5.67 31.50
N GLN A 306 -35.16 6.41 30.47
CA GLN A 306 -35.65 7.75 30.20
C GLN A 306 -35.87 7.93 28.70
N ILE A 307 -37.13 7.97 28.27
CA ILE A 307 -37.53 8.25 26.88
C ILE A 307 -37.86 9.75 26.77
N PRO A 308 -37.12 10.54 25.98
CA PRO A 308 -37.64 11.80 25.46
C PRO A 308 -38.06 11.64 23.99
N ALA A 309 -38.96 12.54 23.57
CA ALA A 309 -39.61 12.60 22.27
C ALA A 309 -38.65 12.50 21.06
N GLU A 310 -39.15 11.79 20.03
CA GLU A 310 -38.56 11.56 18.71
C GLU A 310 -37.92 12.83 18.15
N GLU A 311 -36.62 12.75 17.89
CA GLU A 311 -35.85 13.77 17.17
C GLU A 311 -35.69 13.31 15.72
N GLU A 312 -35.86 14.22 14.76
CA GLU A 312 -35.76 13.88 13.34
C GLU A 312 -34.33 13.46 13.00
N TRP A 313 -34.17 12.28 12.41
CA TRP A 313 -32.90 11.73 11.95
C TRP A 313 -32.28 12.65 10.88
N THR A 314 -31.12 13.23 11.17
CA THR A 314 -30.45 14.20 10.28
C THR A 314 -29.45 13.52 9.34
N GLU A 315 -29.07 14.20 8.24
CA GLU A 315 -28.00 13.71 7.37
C GLU A 315 -26.65 13.56 8.08
N GLU A 316 -26.41 14.31 9.16
CA GLU A 316 -25.22 14.17 10.00
C GLU A 316 -25.24 12.86 10.79
N ASP A 317 -26.42 12.41 11.23
CA ASP A 317 -26.54 11.13 11.94
C ASP A 317 -26.17 9.96 11.02
N ASP A 318 -26.60 10.02 9.75
CA ASP A 318 -26.16 9.06 8.72
C ASP A 318 -24.64 9.12 8.48
N GLU A 319 -24.03 10.30 8.50
CA GLU A 319 -22.59 10.46 8.30
C GLU A 319 -21.80 9.83 9.45
N VAL A 320 -22.19 10.09 10.70
CA VAL A 320 -21.53 9.55 11.90
C VAL A 320 -21.75 8.04 12.02
N VAL A 321 -22.96 7.53 11.77
CA VAL A 321 -23.21 6.08 11.75
C VAL A 321 -22.37 5.39 10.68
N ASN A 322 -22.33 5.94 9.45
CA ASN A 322 -21.52 5.36 8.38
C ASN A 322 -20.01 5.42 8.70
N ALA A 323 -19.55 6.45 9.40
CA ALA A 323 -18.16 6.56 9.80
C ALA A 323 -17.77 5.58 10.92
N LEU A 324 -18.59 5.48 11.98
CA LEU A 324 -18.36 4.53 13.07
C LEU A 324 -18.51 3.09 12.59
N ALA A 325 -19.39 2.82 11.63
CA ALA A 325 -19.52 1.50 11.03
C ALA A 325 -18.33 1.11 10.15
N ARG A 326 -17.71 2.08 9.48
CA ARG A 326 -16.42 1.87 8.82
C ARG A 326 -15.29 1.68 9.81
N ASP A 327 -15.29 2.41 10.93
CA ASP A 327 -14.30 2.22 11.98
C ASP A 327 -14.39 0.83 12.61
N PHE A 328 -15.61 0.36 12.88
CA PHE A 328 -15.88 -1.02 13.29
C PHE A 328 -15.38 -2.00 12.22
N GLU A 329 -15.73 -1.81 10.95
CA GLU A 329 -15.28 -2.67 9.84
C GLU A 329 -13.76 -2.78 9.77
N LEU A 330 -13.02 -1.66 9.88
CA LEU A 330 -11.56 -1.63 9.87
C LEU A 330 -10.95 -2.24 11.13
N THR A 331 -11.50 -1.94 12.31
CA THR A 331 -11.00 -2.45 13.59
C THR A 331 -11.22 -3.95 13.70
N TYR A 332 -12.41 -4.40 13.30
CA TYR A 332 -12.76 -5.81 13.19
C TYR A 332 -11.85 -6.49 12.16
N ALA A 333 -11.67 -5.93 10.96
CA ALA A 333 -10.74 -6.46 9.96
C ALA A 333 -9.30 -6.57 10.47
N ARG A 334 -8.75 -5.56 11.17
CA ARG A 334 -7.40 -5.60 11.79
C ARG A 334 -7.27 -6.77 12.79
N GLN A 335 -8.28 -6.97 13.62
CA GLN A 335 -8.31 -8.07 14.58
C GLN A 335 -8.34 -9.43 13.87
N LEU A 336 -9.07 -9.52 12.76
CA LEU A 336 -9.15 -10.76 12.00
C LEU A 336 -7.87 -11.01 11.17
N VAL A 337 -7.25 -9.99 10.58
CA VAL A 337 -5.99 -10.08 9.82
C VAL A 337 -4.83 -10.47 10.73
N SER A 338 -4.68 -9.84 11.90
CA SER A 338 -3.64 -10.23 12.87
C SER A 338 -3.81 -11.67 13.37
N THR A 339 -5.04 -12.18 13.37
CA THR A 339 -5.35 -13.58 13.69
C THR A 339 -5.15 -14.50 12.48
N ALA A 340 -5.41 -14.02 11.26
CA ALA A 340 -5.19 -14.75 10.01
C ALA A 340 -3.70 -14.82 9.60
N LEU A 341 -2.88 -13.84 9.96
CA LEU A 341 -1.42 -13.86 9.76
C LEU A 341 -0.71 -14.86 10.68
N GLN A 342 -1.43 -15.46 11.65
CA GLN A 342 -0.94 -16.63 12.38
C GLN A 342 -1.27 -17.96 11.67
N THR A 343 -1.79 -17.90 10.43
CA THR A 343 -1.95 -19.10 9.59
C THR A 343 -0.57 -19.64 9.18
N THR A 344 -0.48 -20.96 9.04
CA THR A 344 0.75 -21.70 8.68
C THR A 344 1.20 -21.50 7.22
N ASP A 345 0.56 -20.61 6.47
CA ASP A 345 0.85 -20.42 5.04
C ASP A 345 1.96 -19.39 4.86
N ARG A 346 3.21 -19.86 4.92
CA ARG A 346 4.43 -19.04 4.71
C ARG A 346 4.41 -18.27 3.39
N LEU A 347 3.74 -18.81 2.37
CA LEU A 347 3.66 -18.14 1.06
C LEU A 347 2.72 -16.93 1.10
N ALA A 348 1.59 -17.04 1.81
CA ALA A 348 0.67 -15.93 2.00
C ALA A 348 1.32 -14.80 2.82
N ASP A 349 2.02 -15.14 3.90
CA ASP A 349 2.80 -14.17 4.69
C ASP A 349 3.84 -13.46 3.82
N PHE A 350 4.67 -14.23 3.11
CA PHE A 350 5.66 -13.69 2.18
C PHE A 350 5.05 -12.72 1.16
N ARG A 351 3.91 -13.06 0.54
CA ARG A 351 3.26 -12.20 -0.47
C ARG A 351 2.79 -10.87 0.11
N VAL A 352 2.27 -10.86 1.34
CA VAL A 352 1.89 -9.64 2.04
C VAL A 352 3.12 -8.79 2.34
N ARG A 353 4.21 -9.39 2.83
CA ARG A 353 5.48 -8.69 3.08
C ARG A 353 6.05 -8.10 1.79
N ALA A 354 6.06 -8.88 0.70
CA ALA A 354 6.54 -8.44 -0.59
C ALA A 354 5.68 -7.28 -1.15
N HIS A 355 4.36 -7.30 -0.97
CA HIS A 355 3.47 -6.19 -1.37
C HIS A 355 3.76 -4.90 -0.59
N ALA A 356 3.97 -5.01 0.73
CA ALA A 356 4.33 -3.87 1.57
C ALA A 356 5.68 -3.26 1.17
N VAL A 357 6.71 -4.10 0.98
CA VAL A 357 8.05 -3.68 0.54
C VAL A 357 8.01 -3.03 -0.84
N ARG A 358 7.26 -3.61 -1.80
CA ARG A 358 7.02 -2.97 -3.11
C ARG A 358 6.45 -1.57 -2.95
N THR A 359 5.40 -1.43 -2.13
CA THR A 359 4.74 -0.13 -1.89
C THR A 359 5.71 0.91 -1.31
N ASN A 360 6.55 0.50 -0.36
CA ASN A 360 7.55 1.38 0.26
C ASN A 360 8.62 1.83 -0.74
N ILE A 361 9.17 0.90 -1.54
CA ILE A 361 10.15 1.22 -2.59
C ILE A 361 9.56 2.20 -3.61
N LEU A 362 8.35 1.94 -4.09
CA LEU A 362 7.72 2.76 -5.15
C LEU A 362 7.33 4.15 -4.64
N SER A 363 6.80 4.26 -3.42
CA SER A 363 6.46 5.56 -2.81
C SER A 363 7.70 6.42 -2.54
N SER A 364 8.76 5.81 -2.01
CA SER A 364 10.06 6.47 -1.82
C SER A 364 10.64 6.93 -3.16
N TYR A 365 10.62 6.05 -4.17
CA TYR A 365 11.05 6.39 -5.52
C TYR A 365 10.27 7.57 -6.09
N GLN A 366 8.94 7.55 -6.01
CA GLN A 366 8.10 8.62 -6.53
C GLN A 366 8.37 9.96 -5.83
N ALA A 367 8.55 9.96 -4.50
CA ALA A 367 8.92 11.16 -3.76
C ALA A 367 10.28 11.71 -4.22
N HIS A 368 11.29 10.86 -4.32
CA HIS A 368 12.64 11.25 -4.75
C HIS A 368 12.66 11.73 -6.21
N ALA A 369 11.91 11.09 -7.09
CA ALA A 369 11.79 11.47 -8.50
C ALA A 369 11.11 12.83 -8.67
N ASN A 370 10.07 13.12 -7.88
CA ASN A 370 9.40 14.41 -7.90
C ASN A 370 10.30 15.55 -7.39
N GLN A 371 11.17 15.26 -6.43
CA GLN A 371 12.12 16.25 -5.88
C GLN A 371 13.25 16.58 -6.85
N ASN A 372 13.80 15.56 -7.54
CA ASN A 372 15.00 15.71 -8.37
C ASN A 372 14.74 15.79 -9.87
N ALA A 373 13.48 15.69 -10.28
CA ALA A 373 13.05 15.89 -11.65
C ALA A 373 13.72 17.12 -12.29
N PRO A 374 14.48 16.99 -13.41
CA PRO A 374 15.04 18.14 -14.09
C PRO A 374 13.93 19.11 -14.44
N THR A 375 13.93 20.27 -13.76
CA THR A 375 13.03 21.36 -14.10
C THR A 375 13.48 21.90 -15.44
N ALA A 376 12.61 21.87 -16.45
CA ALA A 376 12.86 22.56 -17.71
C ALA A 376 13.34 23.97 -17.38
N LYS A 377 14.53 24.34 -17.87
CA LYS A 377 15.08 25.69 -17.70
C LYS A 377 13.97 26.65 -18.08
N LYS A 378 13.58 27.55 -17.16
CA LYS A 378 12.57 28.58 -17.41
C LYS A 378 12.98 29.40 -18.64
N VAL A 379 12.45 29.04 -19.80
CA VAL A 379 12.53 29.86 -21.00
C VAL A 379 11.60 31.05 -20.78
N GLY A 380 12.17 32.26 -20.69
CA GLY A 380 11.45 33.53 -20.81
C GLY A 380 10.54 33.90 -19.64
N GLY A 381 10.91 34.95 -18.89
CA GLY A 381 10.24 35.41 -17.69
C GLY A 381 8.72 35.63 -17.82
N ARG A 382 7.95 34.87 -17.06
CA ARG A 382 6.74 35.32 -16.37
C ARG A 382 6.45 34.45 -15.15
N THR A 383 5.90 35.11 -14.15
CA THR A 383 6.20 34.94 -12.73
C THR A 383 5.29 33.97 -11.97
N SER A 384 5.82 33.51 -10.82
CA SER A 384 5.12 33.11 -9.58
C SER A 384 4.25 31.84 -9.51
N GLN A 385 3.74 31.24 -10.60
CA GLN A 385 2.81 30.10 -10.44
C GLN A 385 3.46 28.72 -10.17
N ALA A 386 4.70 28.50 -10.61
CA ALA A 386 5.40 27.22 -10.41
C ALA A 386 5.84 26.94 -8.96
N LYS A 387 5.78 27.92 -8.05
CA LYS A 387 6.11 27.70 -6.62
C LYS A 387 4.97 27.01 -5.86
N ASN A 388 3.72 27.13 -6.31
CA ASN A 388 2.57 26.57 -5.61
C ASN A 388 2.31 25.10 -5.99
N ALA A 389 2.77 24.63 -7.15
CA ALA A 389 2.77 23.21 -7.50
C ALA A 389 3.80 22.40 -6.67
N ARG A 390 4.83 23.07 -6.11
CA ARG A 390 5.79 22.45 -5.17
C ARG A 390 5.23 22.27 -3.75
N ALA A 391 4.06 22.82 -3.42
CA ALA A 391 3.50 22.83 -2.08
C ALA A 391 2.44 21.74 -1.81
N ALA A 392 2.21 20.81 -2.75
CA ALA A 392 1.30 19.68 -2.56
C ALA A 392 2.03 18.32 -2.57
N VAL A 393 3.32 18.31 -2.23
CA VAL A 393 4.06 17.10 -1.89
C VAL A 393 4.08 17.04 -0.37
N TYR A 394 3.29 16.13 0.21
CA TYR A 394 3.25 15.90 1.64
C TYR A 394 4.67 15.61 2.16
N GLU A 395 5.11 16.44 3.11
CA GLU A 395 6.27 16.17 3.94
C GLU A 395 5.99 14.92 4.79
N SER A 396 6.69 13.83 4.49
CA SER A 396 7.04 12.83 5.49
C SER A 396 8.46 12.32 5.21
N SER A 397 9.44 13.17 5.49
CA SER A 397 10.78 12.69 5.86
C SER A 397 10.64 12.07 7.25
N VAL A 398 10.42 10.76 7.32
CA VAL A 398 10.65 10.01 8.56
C VAL A 398 12.02 9.39 8.43
N ASP A 399 12.95 9.87 9.26
CA ASP A 399 14.26 9.27 9.44
C ASP A 399 14.06 7.81 9.89
N PHE A 400 14.27 6.87 8.96
CA PHE A 400 14.27 5.44 9.25
C PHE A 400 15.61 5.10 9.92
N HIS A 401 15.63 5.07 11.25
CA HIS A 401 16.69 4.42 12.00
C HIS A 401 16.23 3.00 12.32
N GLY A 402 16.94 2.05 11.71
CA GLY A 402 16.54 0.65 11.65
C GLY A 402 16.39 0.00 13.01
N HIS A 403 15.24 -0.63 13.23
CA HIS A 403 15.11 -1.84 14.03
C HIS A 403 14.07 -2.74 13.37
N SER A 404 14.43 -4.01 13.18
CA SER A 404 13.57 -5.06 12.68
C SER A 404 12.48 -5.37 13.71
N SER A 405 11.24 -4.99 13.44
CA SER A 405 10.07 -5.47 14.19
C SER A 405 9.02 -6.06 13.24
N THR A 406 8.59 -7.25 13.64
CA THR A 406 7.84 -8.28 12.91
C THR A 406 6.34 -7.97 12.84
N ASN A 407 5.68 -8.39 11.74
CA ASN A 407 4.23 -8.56 11.46
C ASN A 407 3.22 -7.45 11.82
N ARG A 408 3.52 -6.53 12.74
CA ARG A 408 2.61 -5.48 13.23
C ARG A 408 2.63 -4.25 12.33
N SER A 409 3.81 -3.84 11.87
CA SER A 409 3.95 -2.77 10.86
C SER A 409 3.28 -3.12 9.53
N GLN A 410 3.14 -4.41 9.21
CA GLN A 410 2.58 -4.90 7.95
C GLN A 410 1.04 -4.87 7.94
N ALA A 411 0.40 -5.16 9.08
CA ALA A 411 -1.04 -4.96 9.23
C ALA A 411 -1.39 -3.46 9.18
N ASP A 412 -0.53 -2.60 9.73
CA ASP A 412 -0.68 -1.15 9.68
C ASP A 412 -0.51 -0.62 8.24
N LEU A 413 0.48 -1.08 7.48
CA LEU A 413 0.68 -0.72 6.06
C LEU A 413 -0.45 -1.19 5.14
N PHE A 414 -0.95 -2.43 5.31
CA PHE A 414 -2.11 -2.92 4.57
C PHE A 414 -3.37 -2.11 4.91
N THR A 415 -3.57 -1.78 6.19
CA THR A 415 -4.73 -0.99 6.61
C THR A 415 -4.63 0.45 6.12
N GLU A 416 -3.45 1.06 6.12
CA GLU A 416 -3.23 2.40 5.58
C GLU A 416 -3.49 2.47 4.07
N SER A 417 -3.22 1.38 3.33
CA SER A 417 -3.58 1.27 1.91
C SER A 417 -5.10 1.19 1.67
N ILE A 418 -5.84 0.47 2.53
CA ILE A 418 -7.30 0.39 2.51
C ILE A 418 -7.92 1.74 2.91
N GLU A 419 -7.37 2.40 3.94
CA GLU A 419 -7.78 3.73 4.39
C GLU A 419 -7.59 4.75 3.24
N ARG A 420 -6.44 4.75 2.55
CA ARG A 420 -6.18 5.62 1.39
C ARG A 420 -7.16 5.39 0.23
N ASN A 421 -7.48 4.13 -0.11
CA ASN A 421 -8.43 3.81 -1.18
C ASN A 421 -9.89 4.11 -0.80
N SER A 422 -10.22 4.15 0.49
CA SER A 422 -11.57 4.48 0.99
C SER A 422 -11.85 5.99 1.04
N LEU A 423 -10.81 6.82 1.12
CA LEU A 423 -10.90 8.28 1.21
C LEU A 423 -10.95 8.99 -0.16
N GLN A 424 -10.68 8.29 -1.26
CA GLN A 424 -10.60 8.87 -2.62
C GLN A 424 -11.95 8.93 -3.39
N GLY A 425 -13.07 8.51 -2.80
CA GLY A 425 -14.40 8.63 -3.44
C GLY A 425 -15.13 9.92 -3.03
N ASN A 426 -15.53 10.75 -4.00
CA ASN A 426 -16.29 12.00 -3.79
C ASN A 426 -17.75 11.83 -3.28
N GLY A 427 -18.09 10.71 -2.64
CA GLY A 427 -19.39 10.47 -2.01
C GLY A 427 -19.23 10.06 -0.55
N LYS A 428 -20.19 10.43 0.32
CA LYS A 428 -20.25 10.02 1.74
C LYS A 428 -20.12 8.49 1.83
N PRO A 429 -18.96 7.90 2.19
CA PRO A 429 -18.74 6.48 1.95
C PRO A 429 -19.53 5.63 2.96
N GLN A 430 -20.36 4.71 2.47
CA GLN A 430 -21.03 3.69 3.29
C GLN A 430 -20.08 2.53 3.59
N PRO A 431 -20.27 1.78 4.71
CA PRO A 431 -19.52 0.55 4.96
C PRO A 431 -19.78 -0.48 3.84
N LYS A 432 -18.72 -1.18 3.42
CA LYS A 432 -18.76 -2.06 2.24
C LYS A 432 -19.02 -3.52 2.61
N THR A 433 -18.62 -3.93 3.81
CA THR A 433 -18.79 -5.33 4.24
C THR A 433 -20.18 -5.61 4.81
N THR A 434 -20.61 -6.87 4.73
CA THR A 434 -21.86 -7.33 5.37
C THR A 434 -21.86 -7.09 6.88
N ALA A 435 -20.70 -7.18 7.56
CA ALA A 435 -20.60 -6.87 8.99
C ALA A 435 -20.71 -5.36 9.25
N GLY A 436 -20.03 -4.52 8.45
CA GLY A 436 -20.14 -3.07 8.55
C GLY A 436 -21.57 -2.57 8.25
N GLN A 437 -22.25 -3.14 7.26
CA GLN A 437 -23.66 -2.83 6.94
C GLN A 437 -24.60 -3.26 8.07
N ARG A 438 -24.43 -4.48 8.62
CA ARG A 438 -25.22 -4.92 9.78
C ARG A 438 -24.95 -4.07 11.01
N TYR A 439 -23.70 -3.67 11.24
CA TYR A 439 -23.35 -2.79 12.34
C TYR A 439 -23.93 -1.38 12.14
N ARG A 440 -23.96 -0.87 10.91
CA ARG A 440 -24.64 0.39 10.56
C ARG A 440 -26.13 0.32 10.89
N ASP A 441 -26.81 -0.74 10.47
CA ASP A 441 -28.24 -0.94 10.76
C ASP A 441 -28.48 -1.10 12.26
N TYR A 442 -27.64 -1.87 12.95
CA TYR A 442 -27.67 -2.03 14.40
C TYR A 442 -27.47 -0.69 15.12
N LEU A 443 -26.42 0.05 14.79
CA LEU A 443 -26.07 1.32 15.42
C LEU A 443 -27.11 2.40 15.10
N SER A 444 -27.70 2.42 13.90
CA SER A 444 -28.80 3.32 13.57
C SER A 444 -30.05 3.04 14.40
N ASN A 445 -30.39 1.75 14.58
CA ASN A 445 -31.51 1.35 15.44
C ASN A 445 -31.25 1.68 16.92
N GLN A 446 -30.02 1.48 17.40
CA GLN A 446 -29.62 1.83 18.76
C GLN A 446 -29.58 3.35 18.97
N ALA A 447 -29.06 4.12 18.01
CA ALA A 447 -29.00 5.58 18.05
C ALA A 447 -30.39 6.21 18.18
N LYS A 448 -31.39 5.65 17.50
CA LYS A 448 -32.80 6.08 17.64
C LYS A 448 -33.39 5.77 19.02
N GLN A 449 -32.82 4.81 19.75
CA GLN A 449 -33.27 4.38 21.08
C GLN A 449 -32.46 5.00 22.22
N TYR A 450 -31.29 5.60 21.94
CA TYR A 450 -30.46 6.20 22.96
C TYR A 450 -31.04 7.51 23.51
N PRO A 451 -30.84 7.80 24.81
CA PRO A 451 -31.16 9.12 25.37
C PRO A 451 -30.40 10.22 24.63
N LYS A 452 -31.03 11.39 24.45
CA LYS A 452 -30.50 12.53 23.66
C LYS A 452 -29.03 12.89 23.93
N GLY A 453 -28.58 12.77 25.19
CA GLY A 453 -27.20 13.06 25.59
C GLY A 453 -26.16 12.07 25.06
N VAL A 454 -26.52 10.80 24.88
CA VAL A 454 -25.57 9.73 24.55
C VAL A 454 -25.18 9.77 23.07
N TRP A 455 -26.17 9.91 22.18
CA TRP A 455 -25.89 10.02 20.75
C TRP A 455 -25.18 11.32 20.39
N SER A 456 -25.56 12.43 21.03
CA SER A 456 -24.87 13.73 20.85
C SER A 456 -23.43 13.72 21.38
N ASP A 457 -23.16 13.06 22.52
CA ASP A 457 -21.81 12.85 23.03
C ASP A 457 -20.97 11.99 22.06
N LEU A 458 -21.56 10.93 21.49
CA LEU A 458 -20.87 10.10 20.51
C LEU A 458 -20.54 10.88 19.22
N LYS A 459 -21.47 11.71 18.72
CA LYS A 459 -21.20 12.65 17.61
C LYS A 459 -20.07 13.63 17.95
N SER A 460 -20.04 14.14 19.18
CA SER A 460 -18.99 15.04 19.67
C SER A 460 -17.62 14.36 19.71
N LYS A 461 -17.54 13.13 20.24
CA LYS A 461 -16.32 12.31 20.25
C LYS A 461 -15.82 12.05 18.82
N TYR A 462 -16.72 11.73 17.91
CA TYR A 462 -16.37 11.52 16.50
C TYR A 462 -15.81 12.77 15.83
N ARG A 463 -16.46 13.94 16.00
CA ARG A 463 -15.95 15.22 15.47
C ARG A 463 -14.57 15.57 16.05
N ALA A 464 -14.35 15.31 17.34
CA ALA A 464 -13.07 15.54 17.99
C ALA A 464 -11.94 14.65 17.43
N GLU A 465 -12.27 13.40 17.09
CA GLU A 465 -11.34 12.46 16.46
C GLU A 465 -11.00 12.89 15.02
N VAL A 466 -11.99 13.22 14.19
CA VAL A 466 -11.77 13.70 12.80
C VAL A 466 -10.92 14.97 12.78
N ALA A 467 -11.15 15.89 13.71
CA ALA A 467 -10.35 17.11 13.84
C ALA A 467 -8.89 16.82 14.24
N SER A 468 -8.59 15.68 14.87
CA SER A 468 -7.24 15.34 15.32
C SER A 468 -6.29 14.94 14.18
N PHE A 469 -6.80 14.41 13.05
CA PHE A 469 -6.02 14.02 11.87
C PHE A 469 -5.40 15.20 11.09
N SER A 470 -5.71 16.44 11.46
CA SER A 470 -5.18 17.66 10.82
C SER A 470 -4.02 18.32 11.59
N ARG A 471 -3.44 17.63 12.59
CA ARG A 471 -2.34 18.15 13.42
C ARG A 471 -1.09 17.27 13.32
N PRO A 472 0.12 17.84 13.13
CA PRO A 472 1.36 17.06 13.13
C PRO A 472 1.68 16.50 14.52
N ALA A 473 2.20 15.26 14.56
CA ALA A 473 2.45 14.51 15.79
C ALA A 473 3.57 15.12 16.65
N SER A 474 3.40 15.08 17.97
CA SER A 474 4.35 15.64 18.92
C SER A 474 5.42 14.61 19.34
N PRO A 475 6.65 15.04 19.70
CA PRO A 475 7.73 14.15 20.17
C PRO A 475 7.38 13.24 21.37
N LYS A 476 6.28 13.52 22.08
CA LYS A 476 5.74 12.68 23.17
C LYS A 476 5.02 11.42 22.65
N GLU A 477 4.48 11.46 21.44
CA GLU A 477 3.81 10.32 20.78
C GLU A 477 4.87 9.36 20.19
N VAL A 478 5.97 9.93 19.68
CA VAL A 478 7.17 9.20 19.22
C VAL A 478 7.88 8.45 20.35
N PHE A 479 7.93 9.02 21.57
CA PHE A 479 8.52 8.39 22.74
C PHE A 479 7.63 7.31 23.39
N GLY A 480 6.34 7.31 23.07
CA GLY A 480 5.35 6.30 23.52
C GLY A 480 5.42 5.00 22.72
N MET A 481 5.75 5.09 21.42
CA MET A 481 5.94 3.93 20.54
C MET A 481 7.19 3.11 20.90
N ALA A 482 8.28 3.77 21.31
CA ALA A 482 9.56 3.11 21.60
C ALA A 482 9.57 2.19 22.84
N ILE A 483 8.57 2.32 23.74
CA ILE A 483 8.50 1.55 24.99
C ILE A 483 7.53 0.35 24.87
N SER A 484 6.59 0.36 23.91
CA SER A 484 5.70 -0.79 23.69
C SER A 484 6.37 -1.92 22.91
N GLU A 485 7.31 -1.61 22.03
CA GLU A 485 7.99 -2.61 21.18
C GLU A 485 8.99 -3.52 21.92
N THR A 486 9.55 -3.06 23.04
CA THR A 486 10.53 -3.86 23.81
C THR A 486 9.88 -4.93 24.69
N ILE A 487 8.56 -4.86 24.91
CA ILE A 487 7.80 -5.80 25.76
C ILE A 487 7.23 -6.97 24.93
N ASP A 488 6.91 -6.74 23.65
CA ASP A 488 6.32 -7.75 22.77
C ASP A 488 7.35 -8.74 22.18
N GLY A 489 8.60 -8.32 22.02
CA GLY A 489 9.69 -9.15 21.49
C GLY A 489 10.08 -10.33 22.40
N PHE A 490 9.86 -10.24 23.70
CA PHE A 490 10.16 -11.34 24.63
C PHE A 490 8.99 -12.34 24.79
N ALA A 491 7.77 -11.94 24.42
CA ALA A 491 6.56 -12.75 24.53
C ALA A 491 6.48 -13.84 23.45
N ASN A 492 7.05 -13.62 22.26
CA ASN A 492 6.93 -14.57 21.15
C ASN A 492 7.93 -15.74 21.21
N GLU A 493 9.07 -15.59 21.90
CA GLU A 493 10.16 -16.56 21.85
C GLU A 493 9.95 -17.79 22.76
N VAL A 494 9.05 -17.71 23.75
CA VAL A 494 8.85 -18.79 24.74
C VAL A 494 7.67 -19.71 24.40
N PHE A 495 6.75 -19.33 23.51
CA PHE A 495 5.50 -20.08 23.23
C PHE A 495 5.58 -21.11 22.08
N ARG A 496 6.73 -21.28 21.44
CA ARG A 496 6.86 -22.16 20.25
C ARG A 496 6.96 -23.67 20.52
N SER A 497 7.12 -24.16 21.77
CA SER A 497 7.71 -25.50 21.96
C SER A 497 6.82 -26.69 22.35
N SER A 498 5.48 -26.63 22.46
CA SER A 498 4.71 -27.85 22.82
C SER A 498 3.16 -27.75 22.69
N SER A 499 2.53 -28.14 21.55
CA SER A 499 1.14 -28.74 21.46
C SER A 499 0.35 -28.54 20.14
N ASN A 500 0.93 -28.78 18.95
CA ASN A 500 0.22 -28.44 17.70
C ASN A 500 -0.87 -29.42 17.21
N ASP A 501 -0.94 -30.67 17.67
CA ASP A 501 -1.84 -31.66 17.05
C ASP A 501 -3.18 -31.91 17.76
N LEU A 502 -3.25 -31.83 19.09
CA LEU A 502 -4.49 -32.21 19.81
C LEU A 502 -5.58 -31.12 19.78
N GLY A 503 -5.19 -29.85 19.76
CA GLY A 503 -6.10 -28.71 19.82
C GLY A 503 -6.76 -28.34 18.48
N SER A 504 -6.11 -28.66 17.36
CA SER A 504 -6.61 -28.36 16.02
C SER A 504 -7.74 -29.32 15.63
N GLU A 505 -7.63 -30.60 16.00
CA GLU A 505 -8.62 -31.63 15.67
C GLU A 505 -9.90 -31.48 16.51
N LEU A 506 -9.76 -31.09 17.79
CA LEU A 506 -10.88 -30.84 18.69
C LEU A 506 -11.68 -29.58 18.28
N SER A 507 -10.98 -28.49 17.93
CA SER A 507 -11.61 -27.23 17.48
C SER A 507 -12.30 -27.37 16.12
N LYS A 508 -11.67 -28.07 15.15
CA LYS A 508 -12.30 -28.42 13.86
C LYS A 508 -13.60 -29.22 14.04
N ARG A 509 -13.65 -30.18 14.98
CA ARG A 509 -14.85 -31.00 15.24
C ARG A 509 -15.94 -30.25 16.02
N LEU A 510 -15.59 -29.32 16.91
CA LEU A 510 -16.55 -28.47 17.62
C LEU A 510 -17.20 -27.45 16.69
N ALA A 511 -16.41 -26.78 15.84
CA ALA A 511 -16.88 -25.77 14.90
C ALA A 511 -17.82 -26.35 13.82
N LYS A 512 -17.55 -27.58 13.34
CA LYS A 512 -18.42 -28.28 12.37
C LYS A 512 -19.83 -28.59 12.92
N ARG A 513 -20.06 -28.46 14.23
CA ARG A 513 -21.32 -28.79 14.90
C ARG A 513 -22.03 -27.58 15.53
N MET A 514 -21.51 -26.36 15.39
CA MET A 514 -22.21 -25.16 15.83
C MET A 514 -23.18 -24.68 14.74
N SER A 515 -24.41 -24.32 15.14
CA SER A 515 -25.44 -23.85 14.24
C SER A 515 -25.15 -22.42 13.79
N ALA A 516 -25.64 -22.00 12.61
CA ALA A 516 -25.55 -20.62 12.13
C ALA A 516 -26.11 -19.58 13.14
N GLY A 517 -26.99 -20.01 14.06
CA GLY A 517 -27.54 -19.16 15.12
C GLY A 517 -26.53 -18.77 16.21
N THR A 518 -25.57 -19.65 16.55
CA THR A 518 -24.52 -19.36 17.54
C THR A 518 -23.54 -18.30 17.02
N VAL A 519 -23.19 -18.39 15.73
CA VAL A 519 -22.30 -17.43 15.06
C VAL A 519 -22.96 -16.06 14.94
N LYS A 520 -24.24 -16.03 14.57
CA LYS A 520 -25.03 -14.79 14.55
C LYS A 520 -25.03 -14.10 15.92
N SER A 521 -25.30 -14.87 16.98
CA SER A 521 -25.35 -14.35 18.35
C SER A 521 -24.00 -13.81 18.83
N TRP A 522 -22.90 -14.36 18.33
CA TRP A 522 -21.55 -13.93 18.69
C TRP A 522 -21.10 -12.67 17.94
N VAL A 523 -21.45 -12.53 16.65
CA VAL A 523 -21.22 -11.27 15.92
C VAL A 523 -22.04 -10.13 16.53
N GLU A 524 -23.30 -10.40 16.88
CA GLU A 524 -24.16 -9.46 17.61
C GLU A 524 -23.52 -9.03 18.94
N LEU A 525 -22.93 -9.97 19.70
CA LEU A 525 -22.23 -9.67 20.94
C LEU A 525 -21.01 -8.74 20.74
N ASN A 526 -20.23 -8.92 19.67
CA ASN A 526 -19.09 -8.04 19.39
C ASN A 526 -19.53 -6.64 18.93
N MET A 527 -20.62 -6.56 18.16
CA MET A 527 -21.24 -5.29 17.80
C MET A 527 -21.74 -4.54 19.05
N GLU A 528 -22.41 -5.26 19.95
CA GLU A 528 -22.87 -4.75 21.24
C GLU A 528 -21.71 -4.29 22.11
N GLN A 529 -20.66 -5.09 22.25
CA GLN A 529 -19.47 -4.78 23.05
C GLN A 529 -18.70 -3.58 22.50
N TYR A 530 -18.49 -3.50 21.19
CA TYR A 530 -17.83 -2.35 20.58
C TYR A 530 -18.66 -1.07 20.73
N THR A 531 -19.99 -1.16 20.61
CA THR A 531 -20.88 -0.01 20.84
C THR A 531 -20.86 0.43 22.29
N ARG A 532 -20.86 -0.53 23.23
CA ARG A 532 -20.68 -0.26 24.65
C ARG A 532 -19.36 0.47 24.89
N ASP A 533 -18.26 -0.03 24.34
CA ASP A 533 -16.94 0.58 24.49
C ASP A 533 -16.89 1.99 23.87
N LEU A 534 -17.50 2.21 22.69
CA LEU A 534 -17.62 3.54 22.09
C LEU A 534 -18.38 4.55 22.98
N VAL A 535 -19.44 4.09 23.65
CA VAL A 535 -20.22 4.94 24.56
C VAL A 535 -19.46 5.18 25.86
N THR A 536 -18.89 4.12 26.45
CA THR A 536 -18.28 4.20 27.79
C THR A 536 -16.89 4.82 27.80
N GLU A 537 -16.12 4.66 26.73
CA GLU A 537 -14.77 5.17 26.68
C GLU A 537 -14.75 6.65 26.26
N PRO A 538 -13.82 7.45 26.80
CA PRO A 538 -13.77 8.90 26.56
C PRO A 538 -13.30 9.26 25.15
N LYS A 539 -12.63 8.34 24.45
CA LYS A 539 -12.11 8.51 23.09
C LYS A 539 -12.39 7.29 22.24
N ILE A 540 -12.65 7.51 20.95
CA ILE A 540 -12.85 6.44 19.98
C ILE A 540 -11.59 5.57 19.87
N SER A 541 -10.39 6.17 19.87
CA SER A 541 -9.12 5.44 19.86
C SER A 541 -8.97 4.45 21.02
N THR A 542 -9.45 4.81 22.22
CA THR A 542 -9.38 3.95 23.41
C THR A 542 -10.39 2.81 23.33
N ALA A 543 -11.61 3.08 22.84
CA ALA A 543 -12.57 2.03 22.52
C ALA A 543 -11.99 1.03 21.51
N ARG A 544 -11.29 1.52 20.49
CA ARG A 544 -10.60 0.70 19.48
C ARG A 544 -9.51 -0.19 20.09
N GLU A 545 -8.64 0.38 20.90
CA GLU A 545 -7.54 -0.34 21.56
C GLU A 545 -8.07 -1.38 22.55
N LYS A 546 -9.13 -1.05 23.29
CA LYS A 546 -9.78 -1.98 24.22
C LYS A 546 -10.45 -3.13 23.47
N PHE A 547 -11.19 -2.85 22.41
CA PHE A 547 -11.80 -3.89 21.57
C PHE A 547 -10.78 -4.83 20.94
N THR A 548 -9.66 -4.30 20.44
CA THR A 548 -8.58 -5.11 19.82
C THR A 548 -7.75 -5.91 20.83
N SER A 549 -7.65 -5.44 22.08
CA SER A 549 -6.90 -6.12 23.14
C SER A 549 -7.73 -7.13 23.96
N ALA A 550 -9.07 -7.04 23.94
CA ALA A 550 -9.96 -7.75 24.86
C ALA A 550 -10.11 -9.28 24.67
N THR A 551 -9.51 -9.93 23.66
CA THR A 551 -9.82 -11.35 23.39
C THR A 551 -8.60 -12.26 23.28
N SER A 552 -8.31 -13.03 24.35
CA SER A 552 -7.36 -14.15 24.32
C SER A 552 -7.98 -15.51 24.02
N THR A 553 -9.31 -15.69 24.02
CA THR A 553 -9.85 -17.05 24.23
C THR A 553 -11.04 -17.47 23.36
N PRO A 554 -11.17 -16.99 22.10
CA PRO A 554 -11.19 -18.02 21.06
C PRO A 554 -10.58 -17.58 19.72
N LYS A 555 -9.31 -17.15 19.72
CA LYS A 555 -8.56 -16.83 18.48
C LYS A 555 -8.66 -17.94 17.40
N ARG A 556 -8.75 -19.21 17.80
CA ARG A 556 -8.88 -20.36 16.89
C ARG A 556 -10.31 -20.61 16.35
N PHE A 557 -11.37 -20.19 17.05
CA PHE A 557 -12.74 -20.23 16.48
C PHE A 557 -12.96 -19.05 15.54
N MET A 558 -12.43 -17.87 15.89
CA MET A 558 -12.39 -16.71 15.01
C MET A 558 -11.75 -17.06 13.67
N GLN A 559 -10.62 -17.76 13.66
CA GLN A 559 -9.94 -18.17 12.43
C GLN A 559 -10.79 -19.09 11.53
N TYR A 560 -11.64 -19.95 12.10
CA TYR A 560 -12.52 -20.82 11.33
C TYR A 560 -13.80 -20.11 10.84
N GLU A 561 -14.37 -19.20 11.64
CA GLU A 561 -15.54 -18.41 11.23
C GLU A 561 -15.18 -17.23 10.33
N VAL A 562 -13.99 -16.66 10.43
CA VAL A 562 -13.44 -15.68 9.48
C VAL A 562 -13.42 -16.25 8.06
N ASN A 563 -12.90 -17.47 7.95
CA ASN A 563 -12.84 -18.24 6.71
C ASN A 563 -14.25 -18.59 6.18
N ARG A 564 -15.20 -18.90 7.08
CA ARG A 564 -16.57 -19.28 6.69
C ARG A 564 -17.52 -18.10 6.43
N SER A 565 -17.34 -16.96 7.10
CA SER A 565 -18.20 -15.77 7.03
C SER A 565 -17.87 -14.83 5.87
N GLY A 566 -16.71 -15.02 5.22
CA GLY A 566 -16.24 -14.17 4.13
C GLY A 566 -15.84 -12.75 4.58
N LEU A 567 -15.54 -12.55 5.87
CA LEU A 567 -15.23 -11.23 6.46
C LEU A 567 -13.76 -10.83 6.40
N VAL A 568 -12.84 -11.80 6.46
CA VAL A 568 -11.50 -11.61 5.89
C VAL A 568 -11.50 -12.38 4.59
N PRO A 569 -10.96 -11.81 3.51
CA PRO A 569 -10.70 -12.60 2.33
C PRO A 569 -9.90 -13.83 2.77
N GLU A 570 -10.36 -15.04 2.42
CA GLU A 570 -9.54 -16.24 2.49
C GLU A 570 -8.11 -15.91 2.00
N PRO A 571 -7.03 -16.54 2.49
CA PRO A 571 -5.69 -16.27 1.97
C PRO A 571 -5.63 -16.31 0.43
N SER A 572 -6.44 -17.16 -0.20
CA SER A 572 -6.66 -17.18 -1.64
C SER A 572 -7.32 -15.91 -2.20
N ALA A 573 -8.32 -15.34 -1.53
CA ALA A 573 -8.97 -14.08 -1.88
C ALA A 573 -8.10 -12.84 -1.57
N LEU A 574 -7.28 -12.87 -0.51
CA LEU A 574 -6.29 -11.82 -0.26
C LEU A 574 -5.20 -11.86 -1.32
N ASN A 575 -4.73 -13.06 -1.67
CA ASN A 575 -3.81 -13.27 -2.79
C ASN A 575 -4.42 -12.81 -4.11
N ALA A 576 -5.70 -13.11 -4.36
CA ALA A 576 -6.42 -12.61 -5.52
C ALA A 576 -6.48 -11.07 -5.51
N HIS A 577 -6.80 -10.46 -4.36
CA HIS A 577 -6.84 -9.01 -4.22
C HIS A 577 -5.47 -8.35 -4.45
N ILE A 578 -4.39 -8.93 -3.90
CA ILE A 578 -3.01 -8.47 -4.12
C ILE A 578 -2.62 -8.61 -5.59
N ALA A 579 -3.00 -9.72 -6.23
CA ALA A 579 -2.75 -9.96 -7.65
C ALA A 579 -3.57 -9.02 -8.55
N GLU A 580 -4.78 -8.65 -8.12
CA GLU A 580 -5.65 -7.69 -8.79
C GLU A 580 -5.23 -6.25 -8.53
N ASN A 581 -4.61 -5.94 -7.38
CA ASN A 581 -4.22 -4.59 -6.99
C ASN A 581 -2.73 -4.50 -6.63
N PRO A 582 -1.83 -4.88 -7.56
CA PRO A 582 -0.41 -4.84 -7.31
C PRO A 582 0.08 -3.39 -7.25
N PRO A 583 1.10 -3.07 -6.42
CA PRO A 583 1.68 -1.74 -6.36
C PRO A 583 2.29 -1.36 -7.71
N PHE A 584 2.21 -0.08 -8.08
CA PHE A 584 2.81 0.44 -9.31
C PHE A 584 3.16 1.92 -9.16
N LEU A 585 4.11 2.38 -9.95
CA LEU A 585 4.44 3.79 -10.09
C LEU A 585 3.42 4.48 -10.98
N ASP A 586 2.82 5.52 -10.43
CA ASP A 586 2.06 6.50 -11.21
C ASP A 586 3.00 7.38 -12.04
N ARG A 587 2.43 7.97 -13.10
CA ARG A 587 3.16 8.82 -14.03
C ARG A 587 3.66 10.08 -13.32
N ILE A 588 4.93 10.43 -13.56
CA ILE A 588 5.48 11.75 -13.22
C ILE A 588 5.06 12.72 -14.34
N ASP A 589 3.84 13.25 -14.27
CA ASP A 589 3.34 14.22 -15.25
C ASP A 589 3.91 15.61 -14.98
N ARG A 590 5.02 15.95 -15.64
CA ARG A 590 5.75 17.22 -15.41
C ARG A 590 5.09 18.45 -16.02
N HIS A 591 4.17 18.29 -16.99
CA HIS A 591 3.51 19.42 -17.67
C HIS A 591 2.05 19.10 -18.03
N PRO A 592 1.11 19.25 -17.08
CA PRO A 592 -0.32 19.13 -17.38
C PRO A 592 -0.77 20.09 -18.50
N ASP A 593 -0.11 21.24 -18.66
CA ASP A 593 -0.41 22.20 -19.74
C ASP A 593 0.02 21.70 -21.12
N ASN A 594 1.19 21.06 -21.23
CA ASN A 594 1.63 20.44 -22.49
C ASN A 594 0.74 19.26 -22.84
N LEU A 595 0.33 18.45 -21.85
CA LEU A 595 -0.63 17.39 -22.07
C LEU A 595 -1.97 17.94 -22.54
N ARG A 596 -2.47 19.00 -21.92
CA ARG A 596 -3.71 19.65 -22.34
C ARG A 596 -3.62 20.20 -23.75
N THR A 597 -2.49 20.84 -24.10
CA THR A 597 -2.25 21.37 -25.45
C THR A 597 -2.18 20.24 -26.47
N MET A 598 -1.37 19.20 -26.21
CA MET A 598 -1.27 18.00 -27.03
C MET A 598 -2.64 17.32 -27.21
N ASN A 599 -3.43 17.20 -26.15
CA ASN A 599 -4.77 16.62 -26.18
C ASN A 599 -5.73 17.47 -26.99
N ASN A 600 -5.70 18.79 -26.84
CA ASN A 600 -6.54 19.70 -27.60
C ASN A 600 -6.17 19.64 -29.09
N SER A 601 -4.88 19.63 -29.43
CA SER A 601 -4.42 19.47 -30.82
C SER A 601 -4.85 18.13 -31.41
N LEU A 602 -4.66 17.02 -30.68
CA LEU A 602 -5.12 15.68 -31.08
C LEU A 602 -6.63 15.64 -31.25
N ARG A 603 -7.40 16.24 -30.32
CA ARG A 603 -8.87 16.30 -30.38
C ARG A 603 -9.33 17.11 -31.59
N ASN A 604 -8.69 18.25 -31.86
CA ASN A 604 -9.01 19.10 -33.01
C ASN A 604 -8.75 18.39 -34.34
N MET A 605 -7.64 17.65 -34.45
CA MET A 605 -7.35 16.81 -35.61
C MET A 605 -8.35 15.63 -35.69
N ALA A 606 -8.75 15.08 -34.55
CA ALA A 606 -9.63 13.92 -34.47
C ALA A 606 -11.06 14.19 -34.96
N VAL A 607 -11.63 15.30 -34.52
CA VAL A 607 -12.99 15.71 -34.91
C VAL A 607 -13.11 15.88 -36.44
N ARG A 608 -12.02 16.20 -37.13
CA ARG A 608 -12.02 16.46 -38.58
C ARG A 608 -11.84 15.21 -39.44
N GLN A 609 -11.04 14.24 -39.00
CA GLN A 609 -10.77 13.02 -39.77
C GLN A 609 -11.71 11.84 -39.43
N GLY A 610 -12.62 12.00 -38.46
CA GLY A 610 -13.59 10.98 -38.03
C GLY A 610 -13.11 10.09 -36.88
N GLU A 611 -13.99 9.18 -36.40
CA GLU A 611 -13.75 8.23 -35.28
C GLU A 611 -12.37 7.54 -35.20
N PRO A 612 -11.66 7.17 -36.29
CA PRO A 612 -10.32 6.57 -36.21
C PRO A 612 -9.29 7.36 -35.38
N MET A 613 -9.50 8.65 -35.13
CA MET A 613 -8.57 9.49 -34.39
C MET A 613 -8.72 9.44 -32.86
N ALA A 614 -9.87 9.02 -32.31
CA ALA A 614 -10.02 8.81 -30.87
C ALA A 614 -9.11 7.67 -30.39
N ALA A 615 -9.04 6.58 -31.17
CA ALA A 615 -8.10 5.48 -30.97
C ALA A 615 -6.62 5.90 -31.09
N LEU A 616 -6.34 7.04 -31.74
CA LEU A 616 -5.01 7.63 -31.89
C LEU A 616 -4.61 8.45 -30.65
N ALA A 617 -5.55 9.19 -30.05
CA ALA A 617 -5.36 9.79 -28.74
C ALA A 617 -5.11 8.72 -27.66
N ASP A 618 -5.75 7.55 -27.79
CA ASP A 618 -5.53 6.40 -26.89
C ASP A 618 -4.09 5.86 -26.93
N ASN A 619 -3.45 5.90 -28.10
CA ASN A 619 -2.08 5.42 -28.32
C ASN A 619 -0.98 6.44 -27.95
N ALA A 620 -1.29 7.74 -27.99
CA ALA A 620 -0.28 8.79 -27.88
C ALA A 620 0.03 9.24 -26.42
N ASN A 621 -0.89 8.99 -25.49
CA ASN A 621 -1.00 9.88 -24.33
C ASN A 621 -0.28 9.44 -23.05
N SER A 622 -0.14 8.15 -22.75
CA SER A 622 0.55 7.72 -21.52
C SER A 622 0.98 6.26 -21.51
N TYR A 623 2.08 5.96 -20.80
CA TYR A 623 2.45 4.59 -20.47
C TYR A 623 1.32 3.85 -19.72
N LYS A 624 0.54 4.57 -18.90
CA LYS A 624 -0.59 4.03 -18.10
C LYS A 624 -1.77 3.55 -18.96
N SER A 625 -2.01 4.11 -20.15
CA SER A 625 -3.10 3.66 -21.02
C SER A 625 -2.79 2.32 -21.69
N LEU A 626 -1.51 2.07 -21.98
CA LEU A 626 -1.08 0.83 -22.63
C LEU A 626 -0.64 -0.25 -21.64
N PHE A 627 -0.05 0.19 -20.53
CA PHE A 627 0.51 -0.66 -19.49
C PHE A 627 -0.04 -0.23 -18.12
N PRO A 628 -1.36 -0.36 -17.89
CA PRO A 628 -1.95 -0.01 -16.62
C PRO A 628 -1.36 -0.88 -15.50
N GLY A 629 -1.01 -0.24 -14.39
CA GLY A 629 -0.41 -0.93 -13.25
C GLY A 629 -1.41 -1.77 -12.45
N SER A 630 -2.70 -1.40 -12.52
CA SER A 630 -3.82 -2.11 -11.90
C SER A 630 -5.07 -2.02 -12.80
N PRO A 631 -6.05 -2.92 -12.65
CA PRO A 631 -7.34 -2.85 -13.33
C PRO A 631 -8.02 -1.50 -13.07
N GLY A 632 -8.43 -0.81 -14.14
CA GLY A 632 -9.14 0.47 -14.06
C GLY A 632 -8.22 1.68 -14.01
N ALA A 633 -6.89 1.49 -13.89
CA ALA A 633 -5.93 2.57 -13.92
C ALA A 633 -5.98 3.33 -15.26
N GLU A 634 -6.29 2.65 -16.35
CA GLU A 634 -6.51 3.23 -17.68
C GLU A 634 -7.70 4.19 -17.71
N LEU A 635 -8.73 4.00 -16.88
CA LEU A 635 -9.88 4.90 -16.77
C LEU A 635 -9.51 6.28 -16.21
N ASN A 636 -8.42 6.35 -15.43
CA ASN A 636 -7.86 7.60 -14.91
C ASN A 636 -6.97 8.31 -15.94
N THR A 637 -6.79 7.75 -17.12
CA THR A 637 -6.08 8.41 -18.22
C THR A 637 -7.05 9.23 -19.05
N VAL A 638 -6.51 10.20 -19.79
CA VAL A 638 -7.31 10.99 -20.73
C VAL A 638 -8.05 10.10 -21.73
N SER A 639 -7.36 9.07 -22.23
CA SER A 639 -7.94 8.02 -23.08
C SER A 639 -9.16 7.37 -22.42
N GLY A 640 -8.98 6.77 -21.23
CA GLY A 640 -10.07 6.15 -20.50
C GLY A 640 -11.20 7.11 -20.15
N SER A 641 -10.90 8.39 -19.88
CA SER A 641 -11.92 9.41 -19.64
C SER A 641 -12.73 9.74 -20.90
N ILE A 642 -12.08 9.85 -22.07
CA ILE A 642 -12.73 10.09 -23.36
C ILE A 642 -13.56 8.86 -23.74
N SER A 643 -13.00 7.65 -23.64
CA SER A 643 -13.74 6.41 -23.92
C SER A 643 -14.96 6.27 -23.01
N ASN A 644 -14.83 6.66 -21.74
CA ASN A 644 -15.95 6.65 -20.80
C ASN A 644 -16.99 7.71 -21.16
N GLU A 645 -16.57 8.94 -21.49
CA GLU A 645 -17.47 10.03 -21.89
C GLU A 645 -18.23 9.73 -23.18
N VAL A 646 -17.54 9.20 -24.22
CA VAL A 646 -18.16 8.76 -25.47
C VAL A 646 -19.13 7.60 -25.24
N ALA A 647 -18.76 6.63 -24.39
CA ALA A 647 -19.63 5.49 -24.07
C ALA A 647 -20.88 5.87 -23.27
N TYR A 648 -20.80 6.91 -22.43
CA TYR A 648 -21.92 7.37 -21.58
C TYR A 648 -22.75 8.51 -22.21
N ASN A 649 -22.21 9.24 -23.19
CA ASN A 649 -22.89 10.36 -23.84
C ASN A 649 -22.77 10.28 -25.39
N PRO A 650 -23.46 9.32 -26.05
CA PRO A 650 -23.42 9.18 -27.51
C PRO A 650 -23.97 10.41 -28.25
N SER A 651 -24.82 11.22 -27.62
CA SER A 651 -25.31 12.51 -28.14
C SER A 651 -24.20 13.53 -28.40
N PHE A 652 -23.03 13.39 -27.77
CA PHE A 652 -21.87 14.25 -28.01
C PHE A 652 -21.32 14.10 -29.44
N LEU A 653 -21.47 12.92 -30.06
CA LEU A 653 -21.10 12.70 -31.46
C LEU A 653 -22.17 13.24 -32.42
N GLU A 654 -23.44 13.24 -32.05
CA GLU A 654 -24.54 13.79 -32.87
C GLU A 654 -24.50 15.33 -32.94
N GLU A 655 -24.05 16.00 -31.88
CA GLU A 655 -23.96 17.46 -31.82
C GLU A 655 -22.74 18.00 -32.58
N ALA A 656 -21.65 17.22 -32.67
CA ALA A 656 -20.45 17.58 -33.44
C ALA A 656 -20.58 17.30 -34.95
N VAL A 657 -21.49 16.42 -35.36
CA VAL A 657 -21.69 16.01 -36.76
C VAL A 657 -22.88 16.69 -37.42
N SER A 658 -23.70 17.46 -36.69
CA SER A 658 -24.82 18.20 -37.30
C SER A 658 -24.32 19.34 -38.19
N PRO A 659 -24.44 19.25 -39.53
CA PRO A 659 -24.23 20.41 -40.38
C PRO A 659 -25.42 21.33 -40.17
N SER A 660 -25.17 22.61 -39.95
CA SER A 660 -26.23 23.62 -39.92
C SER A 660 -27.03 23.60 -41.23
N GLY A 661 -28.28 23.13 -41.18
CA GLY A 661 -29.27 23.22 -42.26
C GLY A 661 -30.22 22.02 -42.18
N GLY A 662 -31.54 22.12 -42.11
CA GLY A 662 -32.49 23.21 -42.22
C GLY A 662 -33.86 22.56 -42.48
N GLY A 663 -34.91 23.00 -41.78
CA GLY A 663 -36.30 23.02 -42.27
C GLY A 663 -37.14 21.72 -42.32
N GLY A 664 -38.32 21.79 -41.66
CA GLY A 664 -39.55 21.04 -41.99
C GLY A 664 -39.68 19.70 -41.27
N GLY A 665 -40.78 19.30 -40.61
CA GLY A 665 -42.16 19.78 -40.62
C GLY A 665 -43.09 18.57 -40.72
N GLY A 666 -44.02 18.39 -39.76
CA GLY A 666 -45.30 17.73 -40.00
C GLY A 666 -45.62 16.39 -39.29
N GLY A 667 -46.70 16.44 -38.48
CA GLY A 667 -47.72 15.38 -38.27
C GLY A 667 -47.31 14.17 -37.43
N GLY A 668 -47.91 13.81 -36.29
CA GLY A 668 -49.31 13.93 -35.88
C GLY A 668 -50.06 12.60 -36.11
N SER A 669 -50.22 11.76 -35.08
CA SER A 669 -51.45 10.97 -34.88
C SER A 669 -51.49 10.30 -33.51
N LEU A 670 -52.54 10.66 -32.77
CA LEU A 670 -53.07 10.00 -31.59
C LEU A 670 -53.73 8.67 -31.96
N GLY A 671 -53.88 7.77 -30.98
CA GLY A 671 -54.73 6.59 -31.10
C GLY A 671 -54.61 5.65 -29.90
N GLY A 672 -55.43 5.87 -28.87
CA GLY A 672 -55.63 4.94 -27.77
C GLY A 672 -56.75 3.94 -28.05
N GLY A 673 -56.74 2.80 -27.34
CA GLY A 673 -57.93 1.98 -27.12
C GLY A 673 -57.69 0.46 -27.05
N PRO A 674 -58.35 -0.28 -26.14
CA PRO A 674 -57.83 -1.50 -25.53
C PRO A 674 -58.49 -2.80 -26.06
N SER A 675 -57.82 -3.95 -25.91
CA SER A 675 -58.49 -5.23 -25.58
C SER A 675 -57.50 -6.38 -25.39
N ALA A 676 -57.86 -7.22 -24.41
CA ALA A 676 -57.25 -8.49 -24.09
C ALA A 676 -57.37 -9.52 -25.21
N SER A 677 -56.39 -10.42 -25.33
CA SER A 677 -56.60 -11.87 -25.50
C SER A 677 -55.28 -12.59 -25.74
N ASN A 678 -55.18 -13.75 -25.08
CA ASN A 678 -54.19 -14.80 -25.21
C ASN A 678 -53.67 -15.05 -26.63
N ASN A 679 -52.34 -15.14 -26.79
CA ASN A 679 -51.80 -16.26 -27.55
C ASN A 679 -50.34 -16.58 -27.21
N THR A 680 -50.15 -17.82 -26.79
CA THR A 680 -48.91 -18.57 -26.63
C THR A 680 -48.24 -18.79 -27.99
N ASN A 681 -47.23 -17.98 -28.32
CA ASN A 681 -46.09 -18.33 -29.20
C ASN A 681 -45.28 -17.06 -29.50
N ARG A 682 -44.31 -16.74 -28.64
CA ARG A 682 -43.23 -15.80 -28.97
C ARG A 682 -41.90 -16.52 -28.84
N LYS A 683 -41.33 -16.82 -30.02
CA LYS A 683 -39.89 -17.05 -30.19
C LYS A 683 -39.12 -16.01 -29.37
N PRO A 684 -38.03 -16.39 -28.68
CA PRO A 684 -37.21 -15.41 -27.98
C PRO A 684 -36.73 -14.38 -29.01
N LYS A 685 -37.11 -13.12 -28.83
CA LYS A 685 -36.47 -12.00 -29.54
C LYS A 685 -34.97 -12.15 -29.32
N PRO A 686 -34.13 -12.01 -30.36
CA PRO A 686 -32.69 -11.96 -30.16
C PRO A 686 -32.43 -10.84 -29.15
N ARG A 687 -31.93 -11.22 -27.98
CA ARG A 687 -31.36 -10.32 -27.00
C ARG A 687 -30.39 -9.47 -27.82
N ARG A 688 -30.65 -8.16 -27.96
CA ARG A 688 -29.65 -7.23 -28.50
C ARG A 688 -28.41 -7.43 -27.64
N VAL A 689 -27.48 -8.24 -28.14
CA VAL A 689 -26.14 -8.37 -27.60
C VAL A 689 -25.61 -6.95 -27.77
N ARG A 690 -25.46 -6.24 -26.64
CA ARG A 690 -24.71 -4.99 -26.63
C ARG A 690 -23.33 -5.34 -27.20
N PRO A 691 -22.90 -4.77 -28.33
CA PRO A 691 -21.60 -5.06 -28.89
C PRO A 691 -20.56 -4.63 -27.86
N ASN A 692 -19.58 -5.50 -27.62
CA ASN A 692 -18.37 -5.25 -26.85
C ASN A 692 -18.60 -4.95 -25.37
N ALA A 693 -18.92 -6.02 -24.63
CA ALA A 693 -18.51 -6.12 -23.24
C ALA A 693 -17.01 -5.80 -23.18
N ARG A 694 -16.69 -4.64 -22.58
CA ARG A 694 -15.34 -4.20 -22.20
C ARG A 694 -14.48 -5.44 -21.93
N MET A 695 -13.42 -5.66 -22.70
CA MET A 695 -12.32 -6.48 -22.18
C MET A 695 -12.05 -5.93 -20.78
N GLY A 696 -12.34 -6.74 -19.76
CA GLY A 696 -12.34 -6.28 -18.39
C GLY A 696 -11.00 -5.62 -18.14
N SER A 697 -10.99 -4.45 -17.52
CA SER A 697 -9.76 -3.73 -17.18
C SER A 697 -8.69 -4.62 -16.51
N SER A 698 -9.12 -5.73 -15.90
CA SER A 698 -8.28 -6.81 -15.40
C SER A 698 -7.42 -7.52 -16.46
N SER A 699 -7.91 -7.75 -17.68
CA SER A 699 -7.13 -8.40 -18.75
C SER A 699 -6.02 -7.50 -19.30
N ILE A 700 -6.25 -6.19 -19.36
CA ILE A 700 -5.23 -5.22 -19.80
C ILE A 700 -4.14 -5.10 -18.73
N ALA A 701 -4.52 -5.00 -17.46
CA ALA A 701 -3.57 -4.94 -16.35
C ALA A 701 -2.78 -6.24 -16.17
N SER A 702 -3.41 -7.41 -16.34
CA SER A 702 -2.71 -8.69 -16.28
C SER A 702 -1.74 -8.85 -17.44
N ARG A 703 -2.13 -8.45 -18.66
CA ARG A 703 -1.24 -8.40 -19.83
C ARG A 703 -0.03 -7.49 -19.56
N ALA A 704 -0.24 -6.29 -19.01
CA ALA A 704 0.81 -5.32 -18.71
C ALA A 704 1.91 -5.83 -17.74
N ARG A 705 1.67 -6.93 -17.03
CA ARG A 705 2.62 -7.57 -16.12
C ARG A 705 3.14 -8.92 -16.63
N SER A 706 2.61 -9.42 -17.74
CA SER A 706 3.01 -10.71 -18.32
C SER A 706 4.03 -10.49 -19.43
N PHE A 707 5.29 -10.90 -19.19
CA PHE A 707 6.34 -10.84 -20.21
C PHE A 707 5.93 -11.58 -21.49
N THR A 708 5.37 -12.78 -21.37
CA THR A 708 4.92 -13.58 -22.53
C THR A 708 3.81 -12.90 -23.32
N SER A 709 2.84 -12.30 -22.63
CA SER A 709 1.75 -11.57 -23.31
C SER A 709 2.25 -10.28 -23.96
N LEU A 710 3.21 -9.59 -23.33
CA LEU A 710 3.77 -8.35 -23.84
C LEU A 710 4.76 -8.56 -24.98
N ARG A 711 5.52 -9.66 -24.97
CA ARG A 711 6.30 -10.10 -26.13
C ARG A 711 5.38 -10.28 -27.35
N GLY A 712 4.15 -10.74 -27.10
CA GLY A 712 3.07 -10.83 -28.07
C GLY A 712 2.51 -9.48 -28.53
N PHE A 713 2.57 -8.45 -27.69
CA PHE A 713 1.72 -7.30 -27.91
C PHE A 713 2.25 -6.40 -29.03
N ARG A 714 1.43 -6.18 -30.06
CA ARG A 714 1.79 -5.40 -31.27
C ARG A 714 2.31 -3.98 -31.02
N ARG A 715 2.01 -3.38 -29.87
CA ARG A 715 2.50 -2.06 -29.45
C ARG A 715 3.86 -2.12 -28.74
N ILE A 716 4.46 -3.30 -28.67
CA ILE A 716 5.77 -3.57 -28.09
C ILE A 716 6.72 -4.00 -29.19
N GLY A 717 7.36 -2.99 -29.80
CA GLY A 717 8.58 -3.21 -30.57
C GLY A 717 9.78 -3.35 -29.64
N GLY A 718 9.90 -2.44 -28.66
CA GLY A 718 11.21 -2.04 -28.14
C GLY A 718 11.93 -2.98 -27.17
N VAL A 719 12.25 -2.52 -25.97
CA VAL A 719 13.02 -3.26 -24.94
C VAL A 719 12.08 -3.86 -23.87
N LEU A 720 12.10 -5.19 -23.77
CA LEU A 720 11.34 -5.95 -22.77
C LEU A 720 12.30 -6.64 -21.79
N ILE A 721 12.26 -6.24 -20.51
CA ILE A 721 13.09 -6.73 -19.40
C ILE A 721 12.19 -6.98 -18.20
N GLY A 722 12.39 -8.04 -17.43
CA GLY A 722 11.51 -8.49 -16.37
C GLY A 722 10.77 -9.77 -16.73
N GLN A 723 11.44 -10.68 -17.43
CA GLN A 723 10.96 -12.04 -17.60
C GLN A 723 10.98 -12.75 -16.23
N GLU A 724 9.93 -13.53 -15.92
CA GLU A 724 9.95 -14.40 -14.74
C GLU A 724 10.87 -15.61 -14.98
N ALA A 725 11.40 -16.19 -13.91
CA ALA A 725 12.18 -17.42 -13.99
C ALA A 725 11.34 -18.56 -14.60
N GLN A 726 11.96 -19.43 -15.40
CA GLN A 726 11.26 -20.57 -16.00
C GLN A 726 10.73 -21.56 -14.96
N ASN A 727 11.37 -21.61 -13.79
CA ASN A 727 11.01 -22.41 -12.64
C ASN A 727 10.45 -21.56 -11.48
N ALA A 728 9.82 -20.41 -11.78
CA ALA A 728 9.21 -19.56 -10.76
C ALA A 728 8.16 -20.35 -9.95
N GLY A 729 8.24 -20.25 -8.62
CA GLY A 729 7.42 -21.02 -7.68
C GLY A 729 7.85 -22.48 -7.47
N GLU A 730 8.84 -22.98 -8.22
CA GLU A 730 9.39 -24.35 -8.14
C GLU A 730 10.89 -24.34 -7.79
N THR A 731 11.34 -23.30 -7.10
CA THR A 731 12.76 -23.11 -6.74
C THR A 731 13.10 -23.73 -5.40
N ASP A 732 14.21 -24.47 -5.34
CA ASP A 732 14.77 -25.00 -4.08
C ASP A 732 15.74 -24.03 -3.38
N VAL A 733 15.85 -22.79 -3.87
CA VAL A 733 16.74 -21.77 -3.33
C VAL A 733 16.15 -21.15 -2.05
N ASP A 734 16.96 -21.08 -1.00
CA ASP A 734 16.53 -20.57 0.31
C ASP A 734 17.59 -19.62 0.90
N ILE A 735 17.51 -18.35 0.48
CA ILE A 735 18.36 -17.26 0.93
C ILE A 735 17.78 -16.66 2.22
N ARG A 736 18.62 -16.56 3.25
CA ARG A 736 18.25 -16.08 4.59
C ARG A 736 18.79 -14.69 4.90
N GLU A 737 19.81 -14.24 4.18
CA GLU A 737 20.45 -12.95 4.40
C GLU A 737 20.83 -12.30 3.07
N ILE A 738 20.68 -10.98 3.00
CA ILE A 738 21.26 -10.13 1.95
C ILE A 738 22.10 -9.05 2.64
N SER A 739 23.30 -8.84 2.14
CA SER A 739 24.19 -7.77 2.59
C SER A 739 24.77 -7.05 1.38
N TRP A 740 25.11 -5.77 1.55
CA TRP A 740 25.78 -5.00 0.50
C TRP A 740 26.88 -4.11 1.06
N GLU A 741 27.91 -3.90 0.23
CA GLU A 741 29.01 -2.99 0.53
C GLU A 741 29.14 -1.96 -0.60
N ARG A 742 29.19 -0.67 -0.25
CA ARG A 742 29.45 0.39 -1.22
C ARG A 742 30.94 0.53 -1.48
N ARG A 743 31.37 0.32 -2.72
CA ARG A 743 32.74 0.56 -3.21
C ARG A 743 32.73 1.64 -4.29
N GLY A 744 32.90 2.89 -3.86
CA GLY A 744 32.80 4.06 -4.74
C GLY A 744 31.38 4.21 -5.27
N LYS A 745 31.21 4.19 -6.60
CA LYS A 745 29.89 4.22 -7.26
C LYS A 745 29.19 2.86 -7.32
N ARG A 746 29.88 1.77 -6.94
CA ARG A 746 29.35 0.41 -7.06
C ARG A 746 28.85 -0.12 -5.72
N ILE A 747 27.88 -1.01 -5.78
CA ILE A 747 27.31 -1.79 -4.70
C ILE A 747 27.65 -3.25 -4.98
N GLU A 748 28.42 -3.88 -4.10
CA GLU A 748 28.64 -5.33 -4.10
C GLU A 748 27.55 -5.99 -3.27
N ILE A 749 26.77 -6.89 -3.88
CA ILE A 749 25.66 -7.59 -3.21
C ILE A 749 26.07 -9.03 -2.92
N LYS A 750 25.85 -9.47 -1.67
CA LYS A 750 26.13 -10.81 -1.20
C LYS A 750 24.88 -11.43 -0.59
N LEU A 751 24.64 -12.70 -0.90
CA LEU A 751 23.49 -13.47 -0.41
C LEU A 751 23.98 -14.64 0.45
N THR A 752 23.39 -14.87 1.62
CA THR A 752 23.70 -16.03 2.47
C THR A 752 22.52 -16.99 2.44
N ASP A 753 22.76 -18.24 2.07
CA ASP A 753 21.73 -19.29 2.07
C ASP A 753 21.46 -19.87 3.46
N ALA A 754 20.46 -20.75 3.57
CA ALA A 754 20.10 -21.42 4.82
C ALA A 754 21.20 -22.33 5.41
N SER A 755 22.19 -22.72 4.61
CA SER A 755 23.38 -23.44 5.09
C SER A 755 24.45 -22.53 5.69
N GLY A 756 24.27 -21.21 5.58
CA GLY A 756 25.27 -20.21 5.93
C GLY A 756 26.31 -19.97 4.82
N THR A 757 26.12 -20.52 3.63
CA THR A 757 27.04 -20.33 2.50
C THR A 757 26.76 -18.98 1.85
N GLN A 758 27.81 -18.18 1.70
CA GLN A 758 27.73 -16.87 1.08
C GLN A 758 27.99 -16.96 -0.43
N HIS A 759 27.11 -16.35 -1.21
CA HIS A 759 27.16 -16.26 -2.66
C HIS A 759 27.32 -14.81 -3.09
N ASP A 760 28.21 -14.57 -4.06
CA ASP A 760 28.33 -13.26 -4.70
C ASP A 760 27.22 -13.12 -5.76
N ALA A 761 26.34 -12.13 -5.55
CA ALA A 761 25.25 -11.81 -6.48
C ALA A 761 25.69 -10.85 -7.58
N GLY A 762 26.84 -10.17 -7.41
CA GLY A 762 27.41 -9.25 -8.39
C GLY A 762 27.71 -7.86 -7.81
N SER A 763 28.44 -7.09 -8.60
CA SER A 763 28.76 -5.69 -8.33
C SER A 763 28.08 -4.80 -9.36
N TYR A 764 27.27 -3.84 -8.93
CA TYR A 764 26.44 -3.00 -9.78
C TYR A 764 26.64 -1.53 -9.47
N ASP A 765 26.44 -0.63 -10.43
CA ASP A 765 26.43 0.80 -10.11
C ASP A 765 25.22 1.12 -9.22
N ALA A 766 25.41 1.98 -8.21
CA ALA A 766 24.39 2.27 -7.19
C ALA A 766 23.13 2.90 -7.81
N ASP A 767 23.30 3.68 -8.87
CA ASP A 767 22.18 4.20 -9.62
C ASP A 767 21.38 3.05 -10.24
N ILE A 768 22.01 2.09 -10.93
CA ILE A 768 21.36 0.90 -11.51
C ILE A 768 20.59 0.12 -10.44
N VAL A 769 21.18 -0.13 -9.27
CA VAL A 769 20.53 -0.87 -8.17
C VAL A 769 19.20 -0.24 -7.78
N TYR A 770 19.17 1.08 -7.58
CA TYR A 770 17.96 1.78 -7.15
C TYR A 770 16.81 1.66 -8.16
N GLN A 771 17.11 1.76 -9.45
CA GLN A 771 16.10 1.83 -10.51
C GLN A 771 15.71 0.43 -10.94
N ALA A 772 16.60 -0.56 -10.85
CA ALA A 772 16.27 -1.98 -10.93
C ALA A 772 15.33 -2.41 -9.80
N LEU A 773 15.54 -1.94 -8.56
CA LEU A 773 14.62 -2.16 -7.44
C LEU A 773 13.24 -1.55 -7.71
N ALA A 774 13.18 -0.27 -8.08
CA ALA A 774 11.91 0.39 -8.40
C ALA A 774 11.20 -0.27 -9.59
N TYR A 775 11.96 -0.69 -10.61
CA TYR A 775 11.44 -1.43 -11.77
C TYR A 775 10.87 -2.80 -11.38
N ALA A 776 11.62 -3.61 -10.62
CA ALA A 776 11.18 -4.92 -10.14
C ALA A 776 9.99 -4.81 -9.17
N ALA A 777 9.97 -3.78 -8.34
CA ALA A 777 8.88 -3.52 -7.41
C ALA A 777 7.58 -3.11 -8.13
N ASP A 778 7.68 -2.37 -9.23
CA ASP A 778 6.57 -2.04 -10.09
C ASP A 778 6.00 -3.29 -10.79
N GLY A 779 6.88 -4.15 -11.30
CA GLY A 779 6.52 -5.47 -11.84
C GLY A 779 6.01 -5.48 -13.29
N ARG A 780 5.96 -4.33 -13.99
CA ARG A 780 5.71 -4.29 -15.44
C ARG A 780 7.01 -4.57 -16.21
N PRO A 781 7.04 -5.48 -17.22
CA PRO A 781 8.27 -5.84 -17.93
C PRO A 781 8.64 -4.95 -19.13
N VAL A 782 7.86 -3.91 -19.45
CA VAL A 782 8.21 -3.01 -20.55
C VAL A 782 9.22 -1.98 -20.05
N ALA A 783 10.48 -2.07 -20.50
CA ALA A 783 11.51 -1.11 -20.15
C ALA A 783 11.41 0.15 -21.03
N ALA A 784 11.31 -0.05 -22.35
CA ALA A 784 10.92 0.98 -23.29
C ALA A 784 10.20 0.36 -24.50
N THR A 785 9.31 1.10 -25.12
CA THR A 785 8.77 0.73 -26.43
C THR A 785 8.60 1.96 -27.30
N MET A 786 8.73 1.76 -28.60
CA MET A 786 8.43 2.76 -29.61
C MET A 786 7.13 2.39 -30.30
N ILE A 787 6.21 3.34 -30.41
CA ILE A 787 4.89 3.12 -31.00
C ILE A 787 4.74 4.02 -32.21
N LYS A 788 4.37 3.41 -33.34
CA LYS A 788 3.98 4.14 -34.54
C LYS A 788 2.60 4.71 -34.28
N LEU A 789 2.49 6.04 -34.33
CA LEU A 789 1.18 6.67 -34.38
C LEU A 789 0.61 6.35 -35.77
N SER A 790 -0.58 5.76 -35.82
CA SER A 790 -1.20 5.27 -37.07
C SER A 790 -1.57 6.38 -38.06
N MET A 791 -1.21 7.63 -37.79
CA MET A 791 -1.25 8.70 -38.80
C MET A 791 -0.09 8.46 -39.77
N GLN A 792 -0.40 8.22 -41.05
CA GLN A 792 0.59 8.22 -42.14
C GLN A 792 1.44 9.51 -42.17
N GLU A 793 0.98 10.55 -41.48
CA GLU A 793 1.46 11.92 -41.55
C GLU A 793 2.33 12.36 -40.36
N LEU A 794 2.44 11.59 -39.26
CA LEU A 794 3.30 11.96 -38.13
C LEU A 794 4.70 11.32 -38.29
N PRO A 795 5.73 12.07 -38.75
CA PRO A 795 7.10 11.59 -38.76
C PRO A 795 7.59 11.34 -37.33
N GLY A 796 7.90 10.07 -37.04
CA GLY A 796 8.56 9.65 -35.81
C GLY A 796 7.74 8.70 -34.95
N LEU A 797 8.44 8.05 -34.02
CA LEU A 797 7.86 7.05 -33.11
C LEU A 797 7.67 7.67 -31.73
N LYS A 798 6.51 7.41 -31.09
CA LYS A 798 6.32 7.77 -29.69
C LYS A 798 7.16 6.83 -28.83
N ILE A 799 8.03 7.37 -27.99
CA ILE A 799 8.82 6.58 -27.05
C ILE A 799 8.11 6.56 -25.70
N LEU A 800 7.85 5.36 -25.21
CA LEU A 800 7.28 5.11 -23.88
C LEU A 800 8.29 4.32 -23.06
N ALA A 801 8.86 4.96 -22.05
CA ALA A 801 9.75 4.31 -21.08
C ALA A 801 8.98 3.94 -19.80
N HIS A 802 9.46 2.91 -19.09
CA HIS A 802 8.94 2.53 -17.79
C HIS A 802 8.99 3.72 -16.80
N PRO A 803 8.00 3.93 -15.92
CA PRO A 803 8.01 5.04 -14.96
C PRO A 803 9.25 5.11 -14.07
N ALA A 804 9.81 3.96 -13.67
CA ALA A 804 11.07 3.87 -12.91
C ALA A 804 12.34 4.29 -13.72
N LEU A 805 12.20 4.51 -15.03
CA LEU A 805 13.30 4.84 -15.94
C LEU A 805 13.04 6.20 -16.64
N ILE A 806 11.88 6.80 -16.43
CA ILE A 806 11.56 8.10 -17.02
C ILE A 806 12.48 9.17 -16.43
N ASP A 807 13.11 9.93 -17.31
CA ASP A 807 14.00 11.02 -16.97
C ASP A 807 15.19 10.64 -16.09
N THR A 808 15.76 9.45 -16.35
CA THR A 808 17.02 8.98 -15.76
C THR A 808 18.05 8.63 -16.83
N GLU A 809 19.32 8.57 -16.43
CA GLU A 809 20.39 8.08 -17.30
C GLU A 809 20.15 6.64 -17.78
N VAL A 810 19.71 5.75 -16.89
CA VAL A 810 19.35 4.36 -17.25
C VAL A 810 18.22 4.34 -18.28
N GLY A 811 17.22 5.23 -18.19
CA GLY A 811 16.17 5.32 -19.21
C GLY A 811 16.69 5.73 -20.58
N CYS A 812 17.66 6.65 -20.62
CA CYS A 812 18.36 7.01 -21.85
C CYS A 812 19.11 5.82 -22.45
N GLU A 813 19.76 5.02 -21.61
CA GLU A 813 20.48 3.82 -22.04
C GLU A 813 19.54 2.73 -22.57
N VAL A 814 18.39 2.52 -21.94
CA VAL A 814 17.36 1.58 -22.44
C VAL A 814 16.84 2.03 -23.80
N ILE A 815 16.56 3.33 -23.99
CA ILE A 815 16.11 3.86 -25.29
C ILE A 815 17.21 3.73 -26.35
N ALA A 816 18.47 3.93 -25.98
CA ALA A 816 19.61 3.76 -26.88
C ALA A 816 19.81 2.28 -27.27
N LEU A 817 19.65 1.37 -26.31
CA LEU A 817 19.74 -0.08 -26.51
C LEU A 817 18.75 -0.58 -27.56
N ASP A 818 17.54 -0.02 -27.58
CA ASP A 818 16.50 -0.36 -28.56
C ASP A 818 16.98 -0.19 -30.01
N ARG A 819 17.80 0.83 -30.24
CA ARG A 819 18.30 1.20 -31.58
C ARG A 819 19.48 0.35 -32.04
N PHE A 820 19.98 -0.59 -31.25
CA PHE A 820 21.21 -1.32 -31.58
C PHE A 820 21.05 -2.20 -32.81
N VAL A 821 19.89 -2.84 -32.99
CA VAL A 821 19.61 -3.65 -34.18
C VAL A 821 19.57 -2.77 -35.42
N ASP A 822 18.81 -1.69 -35.39
CA ASP A 822 18.73 -0.72 -36.49
C ASP A 822 20.11 -0.16 -36.83
N LYS A 823 20.90 0.17 -35.81
CA LYS A 823 22.21 0.80 -35.97
C LYS A 823 23.28 -0.14 -36.53
N PHE A 824 23.29 -1.40 -36.10
CA PHE A 824 24.40 -2.31 -36.38
C PHE A 824 24.05 -3.46 -37.33
N ALA A 825 22.80 -3.92 -37.35
CA ALA A 825 22.40 -5.09 -38.13
C ALA A 825 21.60 -4.73 -39.39
N ALA A 826 20.84 -3.63 -39.40
CA ALA A 826 19.94 -3.30 -40.53
C ALA A 826 20.67 -3.11 -41.87
N GLY A 827 21.94 -2.71 -41.86
CA GLY A 827 22.77 -2.58 -43.07
C GLY A 827 23.34 -3.89 -43.59
N HIS A 828 23.26 -4.99 -42.84
CA HIS A 828 23.80 -6.29 -43.25
C HIS A 828 22.94 -6.87 -44.39
N PRO A 829 23.52 -7.34 -45.52
CA PRO A 829 22.75 -7.73 -46.71
C PRO A 829 21.63 -8.74 -46.44
N VAL A 830 21.90 -9.76 -45.61
CA VAL A 830 20.91 -10.80 -45.27
C VAL A 830 19.74 -10.23 -44.44
N VAL A 831 20.02 -9.29 -43.54
CA VAL A 831 18.98 -8.67 -42.70
C VAL A 831 18.15 -7.71 -43.55
N ALA A 832 18.80 -6.84 -44.32
CA ALA A 832 18.16 -5.92 -45.24
C ALA A 832 17.27 -6.64 -46.27
N GLU A 833 17.76 -7.73 -46.85
CA GLU A 833 17.01 -8.55 -47.81
C GLU A 833 15.78 -9.19 -47.15
N ALA A 834 15.90 -9.72 -45.93
CA ALA A 834 14.77 -10.32 -45.20
C ALA A 834 13.70 -9.28 -44.84
N LEU A 835 14.10 -8.12 -44.30
CA LEU A 835 13.18 -7.04 -43.92
C LEU A 835 12.48 -6.45 -45.16
N GLN A 836 13.24 -6.18 -46.22
CA GLN A 836 12.69 -5.68 -47.48
C GLN A 836 11.73 -6.72 -48.09
N SER A 837 12.10 -8.00 -48.08
CA SER A 837 11.25 -9.06 -48.62
C SER A 837 9.93 -9.17 -47.87
N ALA A 838 9.93 -9.05 -46.54
CA ALA A 838 8.72 -9.02 -45.74
C ALA A 838 7.83 -7.78 -46.04
N GLN A 839 8.43 -6.60 -46.20
CA GLN A 839 7.70 -5.39 -46.58
C GLN A 839 7.06 -5.52 -47.97
N ILE A 840 7.80 -6.03 -48.96
CA ILE A 840 7.27 -6.26 -50.30
C ILE A 840 6.18 -7.32 -50.29
N LEU A 841 6.27 -8.35 -49.44
CA LEU A 841 5.22 -9.35 -49.31
C LEU A 841 3.89 -8.75 -48.82
N ASP A 842 3.94 -7.89 -47.80
CA ASP A 842 2.74 -7.17 -47.32
C ASP A 842 2.16 -6.27 -48.42
N LEU A 843 3.01 -5.50 -49.11
CA LEU A 843 2.57 -4.64 -50.21
C LEU A 843 1.95 -5.45 -51.35
N LEU A 844 2.53 -6.61 -51.70
CA LEU A 844 2.02 -7.50 -52.73
C LEU A 844 0.64 -8.05 -52.37
N TYR A 845 0.44 -8.45 -51.11
CA TYR A 845 -0.86 -8.89 -50.61
C TYR A 845 -1.91 -7.76 -50.69
N ARG A 846 -1.57 -6.56 -50.21
CA ARG A 846 -2.45 -5.38 -50.26
C ARG A 846 -2.80 -4.95 -51.68
N TYR A 847 -1.81 -4.94 -52.57
CA TYR A 847 -2.01 -4.67 -53.99
C TYR A 847 -3.05 -5.63 -54.56
N SER A 848 -2.88 -6.92 -54.31
CA SER A 848 -3.76 -7.98 -54.78
C SER A 848 -5.17 -7.86 -54.20
N ALA A 849 -5.29 -7.50 -52.92
CA ALA A 849 -6.57 -7.19 -52.29
C ALA A 849 -7.26 -6.00 -52.97
N ILE A 850 -6.54 -4.91 -53.22
CA ILE A 850 -7.10 -3.69 -53.81
C ILE A 850 -7.49 -3.89 -55.27
N VAL A 851 -6.68 -4.59 -56.07
CA VAL A 851 -7.04 -4.98 -57.45
C VAL A 851 -8.30 -5.86 -57.45
N THR A 852 -8.38 -6.83 -56.53
CA THR A 852 -9.58 -7.66 -56.36
C THR A 852 -10.81 -6.82 -56.02
N ILE A 853 -10.67 -5.79 -55.18
CA ILE A 853 -11.77 -4.86 -54.84
C ILE A 853 -12.14 -4.02 -56.07
N ALA A 854 -11.17 -3.40 -56.74
CA ALA A 854 -11.39 -2.53 -57.89
C ALA A 854 -12.13 -3.23 -59.04
N ASN A 855 -11.92 -4.55 -59.18
CA ASN A 855 -12.55 -5.39 -60.20
C ASN A 855 -13.94 -5.94 -59.81
N GLN A 856 -14.45 -5.63 -58.61
CA GLN A 856 -15.78 -6.08 -58.21
C GLN A 856 -16.88 -5.38 -59.00
N SER A 857 -17.85 -6.19 -59.46
CA SER A 857 -19.08 -5.66 -60.04
C SER A 857 -19.94 -5.02 -58.95
N GLY A 858 -20.28 -3.74 -59.12
CA GLY A 858 -21.20 -3.01 -58.23
C GLY A 858 -20.59 -1.87 -57.42
N LEU A 859 -19.27 -1.65 -57.47
CA LEU A 859 -18.67 -0.39 -57.00
C LEU A 859 -19.09 0.76 -57.91
N ASP A 860 -19.27 1.96 -57.33
CA ASP A 860 -19.46 3.14 -58.15
C ASP A 860 -18.15 3.52 -58.89
N ALA A 861 -18.27 4.32 -59.95
CA ALA A 861 -17.14 4.68 -60.79
C ALA A 861 -16.05 5.49 -60.05
N LEU A 862 -16.42 6.26 -59.02
CA LEU A 862 -15.48 7.07 -58.25
C LEU A 862 -14.70 6.22 -57.26
N GLU A 863 -15.35 5.28 -56.58
CA GLU A 863 -14.72 4.30 -55.70
C GLU A 863 -13.78 3.38 -56.48
N SER A 864 -14.24 2.87 -57.63
CA SER A 864 -13.41 2.07 -58.53
C SER A 864 -12.15 2.85 -58.94
N LEU A 865 -12.31 4.10 -59.41
CA LEU A 865 -11.17 4.97 -59.75
C LEU A 865 -10.23 5.19 -58.55
N ARG A 866 -10.78 5.38 -57.35
CA ARG A 866 -9.99 5.55 -56.12
C ARG A 866 -9.12 4.32 -55.85
N TYR A 867 -9.70 3.12 -55.91
CA TYR A 867 -8.96 1.88 -55.70
C TYR A 867 -7.92 1.63 -56.79
N THR A 868 -8.22 1.92 -58.06
CA THR A 868 -7.24 1.85 -59.15
C THR A 868 -6.07 2.80 -58.94
N MET A 869 -6.32 4.04 -58.49
CA MET A 869 -5.23 4.97 -58.13
C MET A 869 -4.38 4.46 -56.97
N PHE A 870 -5.00 3.86 -55.94
CA PHE A 870 -4.26 3.24 -54.84
C PHE A 870 -3.43 2.03 -55.30
N ALA A 871 -4.00 1.17 -56.15
CA ALA A 871 -3.28 0.05 -56.74
C ALA A 871 -2.07 0.53 -57.55
N GLY A 872 -2.23 1.58 -58.37
CA GLY A 872 -1.12 2.18 -59.13
C GLY A 872 0.01 2.70 -58.26
N LYS A 873 -0.30 3.33 -57.11
CA LYS A 873 0.71 3.76 -56.14
C LYS A 873 1.47 2.58 -55.52
N LEU A 874 0.77 1.51 -55.16
CA LEU A 874 1.40 0.30 -54.62
C LEU A 874 2.23 -0.43 -55.68
N ALA A 875 1.73 -0.54 -56.91
CA ALA A 875 2.45 -1.10 -58.05
C ALA A 875 3.81 -0.43 -58.25
N ALA A 876 3.84 0.91 -58.26
CA ALA A 876 5.08 1.68 -58.41
C ALA A 876 6.09 1.42 -57.26
N GLN A 877 5.60 1.15 -56.05
CA GLN A 877 6.46 0.77 -54.92
C GLN A 877 7.00 -0.66 -55.06
N ILE A 878 6.20 -1.59 -55.56
CA ILE A 878 6.57 -3.02 -55.67
C ILE A 878 7.51 -3.26 -56.86
N GLU A 879 7.25 -2.64 -58.00
CA GLU A 879 7.89 -2.94 -59.29
C GLU A 879 9.42 -2.92 -59.22
N ASN A 880 9.99 -1.90 -58.56
CA ASN A 880 11.44 -1.74 -58.43
C ASN A 880 12.12 -2.85 -57.61
N TYR A 881 11.39 -3.47 -56.68
CA TYR A 881 11.94 -4.47 -55.75
C TYR A 881 11.49 -5.90 -56.08
N TYR A 882 10.51 -6.07 -56.97
CA TYR A 882 9.93 -7.36 -57.31
C TYR A 882 10.94 -8.42 -57.78
N PRO A 883 11.96 -8.11 -58.62
CA PRO A 883 12.95 -9.12 -59.02
C PRO A 883 13.84 -9.63 -57.88
N VAL A 884 14.15 -8.77 -56.90
CA VAL A 884 14.92 -9.16 -55.70
C VAL A 884 14.04 -10.04 -54.82
N PHE A 885 12.83 -9.56 -54.53
CA PHE A 885 11.81 -10.28 -53.77
C PHE A 885 11.50 -11.67 -54.36
N TYR A 886 11.33 -11.76 -55.69
CA TYR A 886 11.06 -13.02 -56.38
C TYR A 886 12.20 -14.01 -56.18
N ARG A 887 13.46 -13.58 -56.34
CA ARG A 887 14.61 -14.45 -56.10
C ARG A 887 14.69 -14.94 -54.65
N TYR A 888 14.32 -14.10 -53.69
CA TYR A 888 14.33 -14.46 -52.28
C TYR A 888 13.29 -15.55 -51.96
N TYR A 889 12.04 -15.41 -52.44
CA TYR A 889 10.93 -16.30 -52.09
C TYR A 889 10.71 -17.49 -53.03
N ALA A 890 11.08 -17.37 -54.31
CA ALA A 890 10.99 -18.49 -55.25
C ALA A 890 12.08 -19.55 -55.00
N LYS A 891 13.19 -19.16 -54.35
CA LYS A 891 14.27 -20.06 -53.97
C LYS A 891 13.78 -21.03 -52.90
N ASP A 892 14.07 -22.33 -53.11
CA ASP A 892 13.85 -23.42 -52.15
C ASP A 892 12.42 -23.51 -51.56
N GLY A 893 11.42 -22.95 -52.25
CA GLY A 893 10.02 -22.98 -51.79
C GLY A 893 9.70 -22.06 -50.61
N ARG A 894 10.55 -21.07 -50.31
CA ARG A 894 10.40 -20.14 -49.17
C ARG A 894 9.07 -19.40 -49.11
N ILE A 895 8.41 -19.17 -50.25
CA ILE A 895 7.07 -18.56 -50.29
C ILE A 895 6.02 -19.38 -49.51
N SER A 896 6.24 -20.69 -49.35
CA SER A 896 5.36 -21.61 -48.62
C SER A 896 5.94 -22.06 -47.28
N ASP A 897 7.06 -21.46 -46.83
CA ASP A 897 7.76 -21.84 -45.61
C ASP A 897 7.44 -20.84 -44.48
N PRO A 898 6.82 -21.28 -43.36
CA PRO A 898 6.48 -20.40 -42.25
C PRO A 898 7.71 -19.77 -41.55
N ASP A 899 8.92 -20.31 -41.76
CA ASP A 899 10.16 -19.73 -41.24
C ASP A 899 10.67 -18.53 -42.08
N TYR A 900 10.10 -18.30 -43.27
CA TYR A 900 10.47 -17.19 -44.15
C TYR A 900 9.28 -16.31 -44.54
N ASN A 901 8.06 -16.81 -44.37
CA ASN A 901 6.83 -16.15 -44.76
C ASN A 901 5.86 -16.03 -43.57
N PHE A 902 5.69 -14.79 -43.10
CA PHE A 902 4.81 -14.46 -41.98
C PHE A 902 3.30 -14.68 -42.27
N ILE A 903 2.88 -14.62 -43.54
CA ILE A 903 1.52 -14.95 -43.96
C ILE A 903 1.24 -16.45 -43.79
N GLU A 904 2.23 -17.30 -44.10
CA GLU A 904 2.12 -18.76 -43.87
C GLU A 904 2.18 -19.12 -42.38
N ALA A 905 2.96 -18.38 -41.60
CA ALA A 905 3.03 -18.59 -40.15
C ALA A 905 1.73 -18.21 -39.41
N TYR A 906 1.01 -17.19 -39.91
CA TYR A 906 -0.23 -16.68 -39.31
C TYR A 906 -1.33 -16.43 -40.35
N PRO A 907 -1.86 -17.48 -40.99
CA PRO A 907 -2.84 -17.36 -42.07
C PRO A 907 -4.16 -16.75 -41.62
N GLU A 908 -4.51 -16.79 -40.34
CA GLU A 908 -5.76 -16.25 -39.79
C GLU A 908 -5.94 -14.74 -39.99
N PHE A 909 -4.85 -14.00 -40.18
CA PHE A 909 -4.88 -12.56 -40.47
C PHE A 909 -5.15 -12.24 -41.94
N TYR A 910 -5.14 -13.24 -42.80
CA TYR A 910 -5.24 -13.05 -44.25
C TYR A 910 -6.43 -13.82 -44.79
N ASN A 911 -6.99 -13.32 -45.89
CA ASN A 911 -7.96 -14.06 -46.67
C ASN A 911 -7.25 -15.23 -47.38
N GLU A 912 -7.55 -16.45 -46.96
CA GLU A 912 -6.95 -17.70 -47.46
C GLU A 912 -7.07 -17.86 -48.98
N LYS A 913 -8.23 -17.51 -49.56
CA LYS A 913 -8.48 -17.61 -51.00
C LYS A 913 -7.62 -16.62 -51.79
N LEU A 914 -7.61 -15.35 -51.35
CA LEU A 914 -6.75 -14.33 -51.95
C LEU A 914 -5.28 -14.73 -51.85
N TRP A 915 -4.82 -15.17 -50.68
CA TRP A 915 -3.43 -15.57 -50.50
C TRP A 915 -3.04 -16.75 -51.41
N THR A 916 -3.93 -17.72 -51.59
CA THR A 916 -3.72 -18.83 -52.53
C THR A 916 -3.53 -18.34 -53.97
N GLU A 917 -4.35 -17.38 -54.40
CA GLU A 917 -4.22 -16.78 -55.74
C GLU A 917 -2.93 -15.96 -55.86
N VAL A 918 -2.59 -15.15 -54.85
CA VAL A 918 -1.33 -14.39 -54.80
C VAL A 918 -0.12 -15.30 -54.95
N LYS A 919 -0.08 -16.43 -54.23
CA LYS A 919 1.01 -17.42 -54.36
C LYS A 919 1.09 -18.02 -55.77
N SER A 920 -0.04 -18.40 -56.33
CA SER A 920 -0.13 -18.96 -57.68
C SER A 920 0.37 -17.96 -58.74
N ALA A 921 -0.15 -16.73 -58.69
CA ALA A 921 0.25 -15.64 -59.58
C ALA A 921 1.74 -15.29 -59.40
N PHE A 922 2.23 -15.25 -58.16
CA PHE A 922 3.63 -15.00 -57.84
C PHE A 922 4.54 -16.03 -58.50
N LEU A 923 4.31 -17.33 -58.27
CA LEU A 923 5.12 -18.41 -58.86
C LEU A 923 5.07 -18.41 -60.40
N ALA A 924 3.90 -18.10 -60.97
CA ALA A 924 3.71 -18.07 -62.41
C ALA A 924 4.20 -16.77 -63.10
N SER A 925 4.59 -15.76 -62.32
CA SER A 925 5.07 -14.47 -62.82
C SER A 925 6.49 -14.53 -63.42
N GLN A 926 7.26 -15.56 -63.05
CA GLN A 926 8.66 -15.73 -63.45
C GLN A 926 9.56 -14.51 -63.13
N GLY A 927 9.24 -13.79 -62.05
CA GLY A 927 10.01 -12.63 -61.59
C GLY A 927 9.66 -11.30 -62.27
N SER A 928 8.61 -11.25 -63.10
CA SER A 928 8.07 -10.02 -63.68
C SER A 928 6.84 -9.54 -62.91
N PHE A 929 6.87 -8.31 -62.39
CA PHE A 929 5.72 -7.71 -61.70
C PHE A 929 4.54 -7.50 -62.66
N THR A 930 4.79 -7.13 -63.91
CA THR A 930 3.75 -7.03 -64.94
C THR A 930 3.02 -8.36 -65.12
N ASN A 931 3.77 -9.46 -65.25
CA ASN A 931 3.16 -10.79 -65.38
C ASN A 931 2.35 -11.19 -64.14
N PHE A 932 2.79 -10.77 -62.94
CA PHE A 932 2.04 -10.96 -61.71
C PHE A 932 0.72 -10.17 -61.73
N SER A 933 0.80 -8.87 -62.07
CA SER A 933 -0.35 -7.98 -62.15
C SER A 933 -1.39 -8.48 -63.16
N ASP A 934 -0.96 -8.80 -64.38
CA ASP A 934 -1.84 -9.28 -65.45
C ASP A 934 -2.60 -10.54 -65.02
N ARG A 935 -1.96 -11.41 -64.24
CA ARG A 935 -2.61 -12.62 -63.69
C ARG A 935 -3.64 -12.30 -62.61
N MET A 936 -3.30 -11.38 -61.71
CA MET A 936 -4.25 -10.91 -60.68
C MET A 936 -5.48 -10.25 -61.30
N GLU A 937 -5.31 -9.53 -62.40
CA GLU A 937 -6.41 -8.90 -63.14
C GLU A 937 -7.24 -9.91 -63.95
N ALA A 938 -6.59 -10.93 -64.54
CA ALA A 938 -7.27 -11.96 -65.35
C ALA A 938 -8.15 -12.92 -64.53
N ASN A 939 -7.88 -13.06 -63.23
CA ASN A 939 -8.61 -13.95 -62.31
C ASN A 939 -9.37 -13.17 -61.22
N PRO A 940 -10.39 -12.37 -61.57
CA PRO A 940 -11.12 -11.58 -60.58
C PRO A 940 -11.87 -12.48 -59.60
N MET A 941 -11.60 -12.34 -58.32
CA MET A 941 -12.34 -13.05 -57.27
C MET A 941 -13.59 -12.28 -56.85
N THR A 942 -14.72 -12.98 -56.76
CA THR A 942 -15.93 -12.41 -56.15
C THR A 942 -15.77 -12.37 -54.63
N VAL A 943 -15.80 -11.17 -54.04
CA VAL A 943 -15.72 -10.99 -52.59
C VAL A 943 -16.94 -10.20 -52.13
N TYR A 944 -17.67 -10.76 -51.16
CA TYR A 944 -18.92 -10.18 -50.66
C TYR A 944 -18.73 -8.98 -49.72
N ASP A 945 -17.56 -8.89 -49.07
CA ASP A 945 -17.20 -7.79 -48.16
C ASP A 945 -15.72 -7.44 -48.33
N PRO A 946 -15.39 -6.27 -48.92
CA PRO A 946 -14.03 -5.77 -49.09
C PRO A 946 -13.21 -5.75 -47.80
N ASN A 947 -13.84 -5.52 -46.64
CA ASN A 947 -13.15 -5.48 -45.35
C ASN A 947 -12.59 -6.85 -44.93
N THR A 948 -13.06 -7.93 -45.55
CA THR A 948 -12.53 -9.27 -45.31
C THR A 948 -11.21 -9.56 -46.00
N LEU A 949 -10.77 -8.71 -46.93
CA LEU A 949 -9.47 -8.83 -47.62
C LEU A 949 -8.36 -8.11 -46.88
N LEU A 950 -8.62 -6.89 -46.41
CA LEU A 950 -7.66 -6.08 -45.66
C LEU A 950 -7.96 -6.19 -44.16
N ARG A 951 -7.70 -7.35 -43.57
CA ARG A 951 -8.04 -7.60 -42.15
C ARG A 951 -7.00 -7.09 -41.16
N THR A 952 -5.77 -6.92 -41.60
CA THR A 952 -4.62 -6.64 -40.74
C THR A 952 -3.69 -5.63 -41.41
N ASP A 953 -3.15 -4.73 -40.59
CA ASP A 953 -1.94 -4.00 -40.91
C ASP A 953 -0.72 -4.71 -40.30
N VAL A 954 0.46 -4.53 -40.87
CA VAL A 954 1.70 -5.06 -40.28
C VAL A 954 2.73 -3.96 -40.10
N ALA A 955 3.58 -4.12 -39.09
CA ALA A 955 4.71 -3.24 -38.85
C ALA A 955 5.94 -4.07 -38.47
N THR A 956 7.06 -3.77 -39.11
CA THR A 956 8.36 -4.32 -38.72
C THR A 956 8.86 -3.57 -37.50
N TRP A 957 9.33 -4.32 -36.51
CA TRP A 957 9.95 -3.79 -35.30
C TRP A 957 11.23 -4.53 -35.00
N SER A 958 12.29 -3.78 -34.76
CA SER A 958 13.43 -4.28 -34.03
C SER A 958 13.18 -4.15 -32.52
N GLY A 959 13.90 -4.94 -31.74
CA GLY A 959 13.84 -4.80 -30.30
C GLY A 959 14.80 -5.68 -29.53
N VAL A 960 14.74 -5.56 -28.21
CA VAL A 960 15.56 -6.31 -27.27
C VAL A 960 14.68 -7.06 -26.30
N ARG A 961 15.04 -8.31 -26.04
CA ARG A 961 14.35 -9.17 -25.09
C ARG A 961 15.35 -9.69 -24.07
N GLU A 962 14.93 -9.74 -22.82
CA GLU A 962 15.61 -10.56 -21.85
C GLU A 962 15.57 -12.04 -22.27
N MET A 963 16.69 -12.75 -22.08
CA MET A 963 16.78 -14.18 -22.30
C MET A 963 16.13 -14.95 -21.15
N PRO A 964 15.52 -16.12 -21.39
CA PRO A 964 15.03 -16.98 -20.30
C PRO A 964 16.15 -17.36 -19.33
N TYR A 965 15.77 -17.56 -18.07
CA TYR A 965 16.67 -18.01 -17.01
C TYR A 965 15.92 -18.88 -16.00
N SER A 966 16.67 -19.63 -15.21
CA SER A 966 16.16 -20.40 -14.08
C SER A 966 16.89 -19.98 -12.81
N VAL A 967 16.18 -19.94 -11.70
CA VAL A 967 16.78 -19.68 -10.39
C VAL A 967 17.32 -21.00 -9.85
N ASP A 968 18.63 -21.04 -9.65
CA ASP A 968 19.36 -22.22 -9.19
C ASP A 968 20.17 -21.90 -7.92
N ALA A 969 20.52 -22.93 -7.15
CA ALA A 969 21.24 -22.77 -5.87
C ALA A 969 22.64 -22.13 -6.01
N SER A 970 23.26 -22.20 -7.20
CA SER A 970 24.53 -21.53 -7.47
C SER A 970 24.35 -20.09 -7.95
N LEU A 971 23.11 -19.59 -8.05
CA LEU A 971 22.75 -18.27 -8.57
C LEU A 971 23.41 -17.98 -9.93
N SER A 972 23.50 -18.99 -10.79
CA SER A 972 24.20 -18.88 -12.08
C SER A 972 23.53 -17.87 -13.02
N PHE A 973 22.23 -17.64 -12.86
CA PHE A 973 21.45 -16.65 -13.62
C PHE A 973 21.91 -15.20 -13.43
N LEU A 974 22.69 -14.90 -12.38
CA LEU A 974 23.30 -13.60 -12.11
C LEU A 974 24.72 -13.47 -12.68
N ARG A 975 25.28 -14.57 -13.24
CA ARG A 975 26.66 -14.66 -13.71
C ARG A 975 26.72 -15.13 -15.16
N PRO A 976 26.21 -14.33 -16.13
CA PRO A 976 26.27 -14.68 -17.53
C PRO A 976 27.73 -14.77 -17.98
N ALA A 977 27.97 -15.58 -19.02
CA ALA A 977 29.31 -15.76 -19.56
C ALA A 977 29.89 -14.41 -20.02
N PRO A 978 31.16 -14.12 -19.70
CA PRO A 978 31.80 -12.86 -20.09
C PRO A 978 31.85 -12.70 -21.61
N ASN A 979 31.83 -11.45 -22.08
CA ASN A 979 31.87 -11.08 -23.51
C ASN A 979 30.69 -11.60 -24.36
N THR A 980 29.59 -11.99 -23.74
CA THR A 980 28.36 -12.34 -24.45
C THR A 980 27.39 -11.16 -24.44
N LEU A 981 26.35 -11.22 -25.29
CA LEU A 981 25.22 -10.29 -25.22
C LEU A 981 24.25 -10.64 -24.07
N ALA A 982 24.41 -11.81 -23.44
CA ALA A 982 23.60 -12.23 -22.32
C ALA A 982 23.67 -11.20 -21.17
N PRO A 983 22.57 -10.96 -20.44
CA PRO A 983 21.28 -11.65 -20.49
C PRO A 983 20.30 -11.14 -21.57
N LEU A 984 20.77 -10.40 -22.58
CA LEU A 984 19.93 -9.79 -23.60
C LEU A 984 20.04 -10.56 -24.93
N ARG A 985 18.91 -10.66 -25.65
CA ARG A 985 18.87 -11.07 -27.06
C ARG A 985 18.24 -9.98 -27.91
N PHE A 986 18.70 -9.89 -29.15
CA PHE A 986 18.27 -8.91 -30.14
C PHE A 986 17.43 -9.62 -31.19
N MET A 987 16.35 -8.98 -31.63
CA MET A 987 15.39 -9.58 -32.54
C MET A 987 14.85 -8.55 -33.54
N GLU A 988 14.37 -9.08 -34.66
CA GLU A 988 13.51 -8.41 -35.63
C GLU A 988 12.19 -9.17 -35.65
N GLN A 989 11.07 -8.46 -35.74
CA GLN A 989 9.74 -9.07 -35.74
C GLN A 989 8.76 -8.31 -36.64
N ILE A 990 7.69 -9.00 -37.02
CA ILE A 990 6.51 -8.43 -37.67
C ILE A 990 5.35 -8.45 -36.66
N ALA A 991 4.88 -7.26 -36.29
CA ALA A 991 3.72 -7.09 -35.44
C ALA A 991 2.45 -6.94 -36.30
N TYR A 992 1.42 -7.71 -35.94
CA TYR A 992 0.11 -7.66 -36.59
C TYR A 992 -0.81 -6.64 -35.90
N ILE A 993 -1.50 -5.85 -36.72
CA ILE A 993 -2.44 -4.82 -36.32
C ILE A 993 -3.80 -5.15 -36.96
N PRO A 994 -4.53 -6.13 -36.40
CA PRO A 994 -5.88 -6.43 -36.87
C PRO A 994 -6.76 -5.19 -36.80
N LEU A 995 -7.49 -4.92 -37.90
CA LEU A 995 -8.39 -3.78 -38.01
C LEU A 995 -9.68 -3.98 -37.21
N ASN A 996 -10.14 -5.24 -37.08
CA ASN A 996 -11.42 -5.57 -36.45
C ASN A 996 -11.32 -5.89 -34.95
N ASP A 997 -10.13 -6.23 -34.45
CA ASP A 997 -9.91 -6.52 -33.02
C ASP A 997 -8.55 -5.95 -32.59
N PRO A 998 -8.46 -4.63 -32.35
CA PRO A 998 -7.21 -3.99 -32.02
C PRO A 998 -6.57 -4.45 -30.68
N ASP A 999 -7.28 -5.19 -29.84
CA ASP A 999 -6.78 -5.56 -28.51
C ASP A 999 -6.43 -7.04 -28.36
N SER A 1000 -6.61 -7.81 -29.43
CA SER A 1000 -6.19 -9.21 -29.54
C SER A 1000 -4.69 -9.42 -29.24
N ASN A 1001 -4.40 -10.52 -28.54
CA ASN A 1001 -3.07 -10.85 -28.01
C ASN A 1001 -2.34 -11.86 -28.91
N TYR A 1002 -2.05 -11.47 -30.14
CA TYR A 1002 -1.36 -12.33 -31.11
C TYR A 1002 0.13 -12.22 -30.99
N GLN A 1003 0.87 -13.33 -31.03
CA GLN A 1003 2.33 -13.27 -31.02
C GLN A 1003 2.87 -12.66 -32.32
N PRO A 1004 3.82 -11.71 -32.26
CA PRO A 1004 4.47 -11.21 -33.46
C PRO A 1004 5.33 -12.33 -34.04
N TRP A 1005 5.48 -12.30 -35.36
CA TRP A 1005 6.36 -13.22 -36.04
C TRP A 1005 7.79 -12.69 -35.95
N GLU A 1006 8.60 -13.25 -35.06
CA GLU A 1006 10.06 -13.01 -35.03
C GLU A 1006 10.70 -13.75 -36.20
N PHE A 1007 11.63 -13.13 -36.94
CA PHE A 1007 12.25 -13.74 -38.14
C PHE A 1007 13.07 -15.00 -37.77
N PRO A 1008 12.54 -16.23 -37.97
CA PRO A 1008 13.17 -17.44 -37.41
C PRO A 1008 14.53 -17.73 -38.06
N ALA A 1009 14.65 -17.48 -39.37
CA ALA A 1009 15.91 -17.65 -40.09
C ALA A 1009 17.01 -16.69 -39.60
N LEU A 1010 16.67 -15.44 -39.24
CA LEU A 1010 17.63 -14.48 -38.70
C LEU A 1010 18.08 -14.89 -37.29
N GLU A 1011 17.15 -15.36 -36.44
CA GLU A 1011 17.46 -15.88 -35.12
C GLU A 1011 18.35 -17.13 -35.20
N ALA A 1012 17.98 -18.12 -36.01
CA ALA A 1012 18.73 -19.38 -36.16
C ALA A 1012 20.17 -19.16 -36.68
N SER A 1013 20.38 -18.18 -37.55
CA SER A 1013 21.72 -17.83 -38.05
C SER A 1013 22.60 -17.10 -37.02
N GLY A 1014 21.99 -16.55 -35.96
CA GLY A 1014 22.66 -15.68 -34.99
C GLY A 1014 23.21 -14.39 -35.58
N ILE A 1015 22.77 -13.99 -36.79
CA ILE A 1015 23.34 -12.83 -37.49
C ILE A 1015 23.10 -11.52 -36.74
N LEU A 1016 21.91 -11.32 -36.18
CA LEU A 1016 21.57 -10.11 -35.41
C LEU A 1016 22.50 -9.94 -34.21
N ALA A 1017 22.68 -11.02 -33.42
CA ALA A 1017 23.59 -11.01 -32.28
C ALA A 1017 25.04 -10.73 -32.72
N ARG A 1018 25.50 -11.36 -33.80
CA ARG A 1018 26.85 -11.16 -34.32
C ARG A 1018 27.11 -9.72 -34.76
N GLU A 1019 26.21 -9.15 -35.54
CA GLU A 1019 26.35 -7.78 -36.06
C GLU A 1019 26.28 -6.75 -34.94
N VAL A 1020 25.37 -6.91 -33.97
CA VAL A 1020 25.33 -6.05 -32.77
C VAL A 1020 26.63 -6.17 -31.97
N GLN A 1021 27.14 -7.38 -31.75
CA GLN A 1021 28.39 -7.58 -31.02
C GLN A 1021 29.60 -6.95 -31.74
N LEU A 1022 29.69 -7.12 -33.07
CA LEU A 1022 30.72 -6.50 -33.90
C LEU A 1022 30.60 -4.98 -33.89
N GLY A 1023 29.38 -4.47 -34.04
CA GLY A 1023 29.07 -3.04 -34.01
C GLY A 1023 29.46 -2.39 -32.68
N ILE A 1024 29.19 -3.05 -31.55
CA ILE A 1024 29.59 -2.58 -30.22
C ILE A 1024 31.10 -2.66 -30.02
N LYS A 1025 31.75 -3.73 -30.52
CA LYS A 1025 33.21 -3.89 -30.44
C LYS A 1025 33.95 -2.83 -31.24
N ASN A 1026 33.45 -2.50 -32.43
CA ASN A 1026 34.05 -1.55 -33.36
C ASN A 1026 33.57 -0.11 -33.17
N GLY A 1027 32.46 0.07 -32.43
CA GLY A 1027 31.79 1.35 -32.24
C GLY A 1027 32.39 2.21 -31.12
N ASN A 1028 31.65 3.28 -30.78
CA ASN A 1028 32.01 4.22 -29.72
C ASN A 1028 32.03 3.51 -28.34
N SER A 1029 32.92 3.92 -27.44
CA SER A 1029 32.87 3.53 -26.02
C SER A 1029 31.49 3.72 -25.38
N LYS A 1030 30.70 4.71 -25.81
CA LYS A 1030 29.34 4.95 -25.33
C LYS A 1030 28.40 3.75 -25.57
N ASP A 1031 28.46 3.12 -26.74
CA ASP A 1031 27.61 1.95 -27.04
C ASP A 1031 28.00 0.74 -26.18
N ARG A 1032 29.31 0.57 -25.91
CA ARG A 1032 29.82 -0.45 -24.97
C ARG A 1032 29.32 -0.21 -23.55
N THR A 1033 29.37 1.04 -23.09
CA THR A 1033 28.85 1.43 -21.78
C THR A 1033 27.36 1.17 -21.66
N VAL A 1034 26.56 1.55 -22.68
CA VAL A 1034 25.12 1.26 -22.73
C VAL A 1034 24.87 -0.24 -22.60
N LEU A 1035 25.53 -1.09 -23.41
CA LEU A 1035 25.34 -2.54 -23.31
C LEU A 1035 25.66 -3.05 -21.90
N GLN A 1036 26.84 -2.70 -21.36
CA GLN A 1036 27.30 -3.19 -20.06
C GLN A 1036 26.36 -2.77 -18.92
N ARG A 1037 25.88 -1.53 -18.96
CA ARG A 1037 24.94 -1.00 -17.95
C ARG A 1037 23.57 -1.63 -18.09
N MET A 1038 23.09 -1.92 -19.30
CA MET A 1038 21.83 -2.64 -19.50
C MET A 1038 21.92 -4.12 -19.13
N GLN A 1039 23.07 -4.78 -19.31
CA GLN A 1039 23.31 -6.12 -18.76
C GLN A 1039 23.26 -6.09 -17.23
N SER A 1040 23.92 -5.12 -16.60
CA SER A 1040 23.91 -4.91 -15.15
C SER A 1040 22.49 -4.64 -14.63
N PHE A 1041 21.73 -3.77 -15.30
CA PHE A 1041 20.33 -3.49 -14.98
C PHE A 1041 19.47 -4.75 -15.07
N THR A 1042 19.61 -5.52 -16.15
CA THR A 1042 18.86 -6.77 -16.36
C THR A 1042 19.17 -7.81 -15.28
N LEU A 1043 20.43 -7.93 -14.86
CA LEU A 1043 20.81 -8.86 -13.79
C LEU A 1043 20.32 -8.40 -12.42
N ALA A 1044 20.48 -7.12 -12.10
CA ALA A 1044 19.99 -6.55 -10.84
C ALA A 1044 18.47 -6.71 -10.72
N GLN A 1045 17.71 -6.43 -11.78
CA GLN A 1045 16.26 -6.59 -11.73
C GLN A 1045 15.82 -8.07 -11.67
N ARG A 1046 16.58 -9.03 -12.23
CA ARG A 1046 16.34 -10.48 -12.03
C ARG A 1046 16.44 -10.85 -10.57
N LEU A 1047 17.52 -10.41 -9.92
CA LEU A 1047 17.74 -10.64 -8.49
C LEU A 1047 16.55 -10.12 -7.68
N PHE A 1048 16.14 -8.87 -7.91
CA PHE A 1048 15.05 -8.27 -7.15
C PHE A 1048 13.68 -8.86 -7.48
N ARG A 1049 13.43 -9.26 -8.72
CA ARG A 1049 12.21 -9.99 -9.08
C ARG A 1049 12.13 -11.34 -8.39
N ALA A 1050 13.19 -12.15 -8.46
CA ALA A 1050 13.27 -13.44 -7.78
C ALA A 1050 13.10 -13.28 -6.25
N ALA A 1051 13.69 -12.22 -5.68
CA ALA A 1051 13.51 -11.88 -4.28
C ALA A 1051 12.04 -11.53 -3.95
N LEU A 1052 11.38 -10.70 -4.77
CA LEU A 1052 10.01 -10.21 -4.54
C LEU A 1052 8.91 -11.20 -4.94
N SER A 1053 9.23 -12.23 -5.74
CA SER A 1053 8.33 -13.33 -6.12
C SER A 1053 8.35 -14.48 -5.10
N GLY A 1054 9.43 -14.59 -4.33
CA GLY A 1054 9.65 -15.67 -3.35
C GLY A 1054 10.51 -16.82 -3.89
N ASP A 1055 11.05 -16.66 -5.10
CA ASP A 1055 11.91 -17.64 -5.77
C ASP A 1055 13.31 -17.76 -5.12
N LEU A 1056 13.67 -16.84 -4.22
CA LEU A 1056 14.84 -16.95 -3.35
C LEU A 1056 14.51 -17.49 -1.95
N GLY A 1057 13.29 -17.99 -1.74
CA GLY A 1057 12.81 -18.52 -0.47
C GLY A 1057 11.81 -17.59 0.22
N THR A 1058 10.80 -18.18 0.87
CA THR A 1058 9.74 -17.45 1.59
C THR A 1058 10.25 -16.71 2.84
N GLU A 1059 11.48 -16.98 3.26
CA GLU A 1059 12.12 -16.39 4.43
C GLU A 1059 13.22 -15.39 4.04
N PHE A 1060 13.27 -15.00 2.76
CA PHE A 1060 14.13 -13.93 2.28
C PHE A 1060 13.85 -12.62 3.06
N PRO A 1061 14.90 -11.87 3.47
CA PRO A 1061 14.76 -10.62 4.22
C PRO A 1061 14.35 -9.46 3.29
N LEU A 1062 13.09 -9.45 2.86
CA LEU A 1062 12.54 -8.48 1.91
C LEU A 1062 12.72 -7.03 2.36
N GLU A 1063 12.66 -6.78 3.67
CA GLU A 1063 12.75 -5.46 4.28
C GLU A 1063 14.09 -4.78 3.96
N GLU A 1064 15.17 -5.56 3.82
CA GLU A 1064 16.50 -5.04 3.47
C GLU A 1064 16.56 -4.45 2.05
N LEU A 1065 15.65 -4.85 1.15
CA LEU A 1065 15.56 -4.22 -0.18
C LEU A 1065 15.14 -2.75 -0.08
N SER A 1066 14.34 -2.38 0.92
CA SER A 1066 13.96 -0.98 1.16
C SER A 1066 15.14 -0.16 1.69
N ASN A 1067 15.96 -0.75 2.57
CA ASN A 1067 17.18 -0.13 3.08
C ASN A 1067 18.20 0.08 1.94
N MET A 1068 18.40 -0.93 1.10
CA MET A 1068 19.26 -0.84 -0.07
C MET A 1068 18.79 0.25 -1.05
N ALA A 1069 17.47 0.38 -1.27
CA ALA A 1069 16.90 1.46 -2.08
C ALA A 1069 17.22 2.83 -1.48
N ALA A 1070 17.01 3.02 -0.17
CA ALA A 1070 17.30 4.26 0.53
C ALA A 1070 18.79 4.65 0.43
N ASP A 1071 19.69 3.67 0.57
CA ASP A 1071 21.13 3.90 0.42
C ASP A 1071 21.48 4.40 -0.98
N CYS A 1072 20.83 3.84 -2.01
CA CYS A 1072 21.18 4.06 -3.41
C CYS A 1072 20.50 5.27 -4.06
N GLN A 1073 19.41 5.79 -3.50
CA GLN A 1073 18.55 6.82 -4.13
C GLN A 1073 19.32 8.05 -4.63
N ASN A 1074 20.30 8.54 -3.86
CA ASN A 1074 21.06 9.75 -4.17
C ASN A 1074 22.06 9.56 -5.33
N SER A 1075 22.21 8.35 -5.87
CA SER A 1075 23.13 8.06 -6.98
C SER A 1075 22.50 8.29 -8.36
N VAL A 1076 21.16 8.40 -8.44
CA VAL A 1076 20.44 8.56 -9.71
C VAL A 1076 20.79 9.87 -10.39
N GLN A 1077 21.29 9.79 -11.62
CA GLN A 1077 21.42 10.95 -12.50
C GLN A 1077 20.08 11.20 -13.20
N TRP A 1078 19.47 12.34 -12.89
CA TRP A 1078 18.20 12.74 -13.46
C TRP A 1078 18.42 13.60 -14.71
N GLN A 1079 18.05 13.07 -15.88
CA GLN A 1079 18.17 13.75 -17.17
C GLN A 1079 16.96 13.42 -18.03
N LEU A 1080 16.47 14.37 -18.84
CA LEU A 1080 15.26 14.15 -19.60
C LEU A 1080 15.40 12.95 -20.56
N THR A 1081 14.42 12.05 -20.58
CA THR A 1081 14.42 10.98 -21.59
C THR A 1081 13.63 11.41 -22.84
N PRO A 1082 14.09 11.03 -24.06
CA PRO A 1082 13.41 11.37 -25.29
C PRO A 1082 11.98 10.82 -25.27
N ARG A 1083 11.01 11.65 -25.65
CA ARG A 1083 9.58 11.26 -25.73
C ARG A 1083 9.17 10.84 -27.13
N TYR A 1084 9.96 11.20 -28.12
CA TYR A 1084 9.72 10.93 -29.52
C TYR A 1084 11.04 10.65 -30.22
N ASN A 1085 11.00 9.71 -31.15
CA ASN A 1085 12.05 9.46 -32.11
C ASN A 1085 11.79 10.36 -33.32
N GLY A 1086 12.13 11.64 -33.22
CA GLY A 1086 12.03 12.58 -34.33
C GLY A 1086 13.21 12.39 -35.28
N TYR A 1087 12.95 11.95 -36.51
CA TYR A 1087 13.97 11.88 -37.57
C TYR A 1087 14.20 13.25 -38.23
N LEU A 1088 13.28 14.19 -38.04
CA LEU A 1088 13.31 15.50 -38.65
C LEU A 1088 13.78 16.54 -37.63
N SER A 1089 14.80 17.31 -38.02
CA SER A 1089 15.18 18.53 -37.34
C SER A 1089 13.99 19.51 -37.30
N PRO A 1090 13.98 20.51 -36.38
CA PRO A 1090 12.89 21.48 -36.33
C PRO A 1090 12.68 22.20 -37.66
N ARG A 1091 13.76 22.41 -38.42
CA ARG A 1091 13.73 22.98 -39.76
C ARG A 1091 13.07 22.04 -40.78
N GLU A 1092 13.49 20.78 -40.81
CA GLU A 1092 12.86 19.78 -41.70
C GLU A 1092 11.39 19.59 -41.35
N MET A 1093 11.01 19.68 -40.07
CA MET A 1093 9.61 19.68 -39.65
C MET A 1093 8.83 20.87 -40.20
N GLU A 1094 9.39 22.09 -40.16
CA GLU A 1094 8.77 23.28 -40.75
C GLU A 1094 8.65 23.16 -42.28
N GLU A 1095 9.63 22.55 -42.95
CA GLU A 1095 9.59 22.28 -44.39
C GLU A 1095 8.60 21.14 -44.74
N TYR A 1096 8.38 20.18 -43.84
CA TYR A 1096 7.51 19.02 -44.03
C TYR A 1096 6.03 19.31 -43.72
N LEU A 1097 5.74 20.23 -42.79
CA LEU A 1097 4.38 20.61 -42.39
C LEU A 1097 3.46 20.99 -43.57
N PRO A 1098 3.89 21.84 -44.53
CA PRO A 1098 3.08 22.17 -45.71
C PRO A 1098 2.88 20.99 -46.69
N LEU A 1099 3.73 19.96 -46.64
CA LEU A 1099 3.61 18.77 -47.50
C LEU A 1099 2.59 17.78 -46.94
N ILE A 1100 2.33 17.82 -45.63
CA ILE A 1100 1.37 16.97 -44.94
C ILE A 1100 -0.05 17.50 -45.13
N THR A 1101 -0.27 18.81 -45.02
CA THR A 1101 -1.60 19.41 -45.09
C THR A 1101 -1.57 20.79 -45.72
N GLU A 1102 -2.54 21.04 -46.59
CA GLU A 1102 -2.78 22.36 -47.20
C GLU A 1102 -3.62 23.27 -46.29
N ASP A 1103 -4.25 22.76 -45.20
CA ASP A 1103 -5.01 23.58 -44.25
C ASP A 1103 -4.08 24.19 -43.18
N GLU A 1104 -3.96 25.52 -43.18
CA GLU A 1104 -3.18 26.28 -42.18
C GLU A 1104 -3.57 25.95 -40.73
N ARG A 1105 -4.84 25.60 -40.46
CA ARG A 1105 -5.29 25.21 -39.11
C ARG A 1105 -4.75 23.85 -38.71
N ASP A 1106 -4.66 22.90 -39.62
CA ASP A 1106 -4.12 21.57 -39.35
C ASP A 1106 -2.60 21.65 -39.21
N ALA A 1107 -1.93 22.45 -40.04
CA ALA A 1107 -0.51 22.77 -39.88
C ALA A 1107 -0.23 23.43 -38.52
N LYS A 1108 -1.11 24.34 -38.06
CA LYS A 1108 -1.01 24.93 -36.73
C LYS A 1108 -1.23 23.90 -35.62
N ASN A 1109 -2.26 23.05 -35.72
CA ASN A 1109 -2.52 22.01 -34.71
C ASN A 1109 -1.37 21.00 -34.61
N LEU A 1110 -0.80 20.60 -35.76
CA LEU A 1110 0.39 19.75 -35.83
C LEU A 1110 1.59 20.45 -35.19
N ARG A 1111 1.84 21.73 -35.51
CA ARG A 1111 2.90 22.51 -34.87
C ARG A 1111 2.73 22.58 -33.35
N ASP A 1112 1.55 22.96 -32.88
CA ASP A 1112 1.22 23.03 -31.45
C ASP A 1112 1.41 21.67 -30.77
N PHE A 1113 1.07 20.57 -31.47
CA PHE A 1113 1.33 19.20 -31.02
C PHE A 1113 2.84 18.94 -30.92
N TYR A 1114 3.62 19.21 -31.97
CA TYR A 1114 5.08 19.01 -31.99
C TYR A 1114 5.81 19.83 -30.92
N GLU A 1115 5.40 21.08 -30.70
CA GLU A 1115 5.91 21.94 -29.64
C GLU A 1115 5.56 21.38 -28.26
N ALA A 1116 4.30 20.98 -28.03
CA ALA A 1116 3.87 20.39 -26.76
C ALA A 1116 4.59 19.07 -26.45
N CYS A 1117 4.90 18.29 -27.49
CA CYS A 1117 5.70 17.07 -27.43
C CYS A 1117 7.19 17.32 -27.18
N GLY A 1118 7.63 18.58 -27.27
CA GLY A 1118 9.02 18.98 -27.16
C GLY A 1118 9.87 18.62 -28.39
N ILE A 1119 9.27 18.18 -29.49
CA ILE A 1119 10.00 17.75 -30.70
C ILE A 1119 10.71 18.93 -31.36
N MET A 1120 10.13 20.12 -31.26
CA MET A 1120 10.69 21.37 -31.81
C MET A 1120 11.85 21.93 -30.98
N ASP A 1121 12.09 21.41 -29.77
CA ASP A 1121 13.22 21.83 -28.93
C ASP A 1121 14.46 20.99 -29.26
N PRO A 1122 15.53 21.58 -29.81
CA PRO A 1122 16.76 20.85 -30.12
C PRO A 1122 17.35 20.11 -28.91
N GLN A 1123 17.13 20.61 -27.68
CA GLN A 1123 17.61 19.95 -26.46
C GLN A 1123 16.86 18.65 -26.16
N ASN A 1124 15.63 18.52 -26.65
CA ASN A 1124 14.80 17.33 -26.47
C ASN A 1124 14.96 16.30 -27.60
N GLN A 1125 15.64 16.64 -28.69
CA GLN A 1125 15.94 15.70 -29.77
C GLN A 1125 17.06 14.72 -29.40
N ASN A 1126 17.97 15.12 -28.52
CA ASN A 1126 19.01 14.22 -28.00
C ASN A 1126 19.40 14.53 -26.54
N PRO A 1127 18.46 14.47 -25.57
CA PRO A 1127 18.74 14.77 -24.18
C PRO A 1127 19.63 13.71 -23.50
N CYS A 1128 19.87 12.58 -24.18
CA CYS A 1128 20.79 11.52 -23.79
C CYS A 1128 22.19 11.67 -24.41
N GLY A 1129 22.41 12.75 -25.16
CA GLY A 1129 23.54 12.98 -26.08
C GLY A 1129 24.85 13.34 -25.40
#